data_AF-A0A915UCS7-F1
#
_entry.id   AF-A0A915UCS7-F1
#
_cell.length_a   1.000
_cell.length_b   1.000
_cell.length_c   1.000
_cell.angle_alpha   90.00
_cell.angle_beta   90.00
_cell.angle_gamma   90.00
#
_symmetry.space_group_name_H-M   'P 1'
#
loop_
_entity.id
_entity.type
_entity.pdbx_description
1 polymer ?
#
loop_
_entity_poly.entity_id
_entity_poly.type
_entity_poly.pdbx_seq_one_letter_code
_entity_poly.pdbx_strand_id
1 'polypeptide(L)'
;MSPLPEPALPDQRPPDTHVRGVGLALFVLAGLSLIAPLASGTTMHRIGFFLVLAGLLEVYDGSRRARDADARAAWSNGASTALIGLLVLNGGSLVAGAFMVVLGAWFLIDALRYASRGVAAVRAGREGADLRVWILPLLGNLVLGLAILILREHLQPVTIAVTAFLRILGSAWNVLASPILAPTDAGDSALVDLGLAEHPELIVIANRIEDEEVARGPFDREWIVGFTATLFALHAGRMGFDRTLVGLLSPSVAVLGDWCIALLVAAFVVVPARLGVRKLTRPFERAAWSLALGGWPSRLVRIGQRATRFWLEARLRFAIRLRLARYSPRTALRRGLRIGLPVSAVIAATVPVWGMSWYFDTENWAAGVWNSWAEARTDTWREAMVQRVRASGPPAAGAQAFAVTPAHLPARGDFSFIVIGDTGEGDASQHVLRDSLWQAAAQPDVRFVVLSSDVVYPTGAMRNYEANFWLPFKGVRVPVYAIPGNHDWYDALEGFAATFLEPSAARLAMRARIEADERLTTTTDHDIEALIATAARLGREYGVRVAGQRASFFQVQTEEFALIAVDTGVARRVDAEQWAWLQSALQAAQGKFIMAVLGHPLYAGGHYLVDREDDDPTGFAAIHALLRRHGAAIVMAGDTHDLEYYVEPPAAGAAPRPMYHWVNGGGGAYLSFGTALAWPDTPATREWAHYPRRQDVADKIEASTPWWRRPAWWWTRDLGAWPFSAEWLSALFDSNEAPFFQSFVEVRVEPSARRVRVLPWGVHGRLRWSDLQASPGLRPAGVATDAPIEWLVPWPDGPAAARPTDTHGSGS
;
A
#
# COMPACT_ATOMS: atom_id res chain seq x y z
N MET A 1 -50.51 -28.42 -43.97
CA MET A 1 -49.39 -28.50 -43.00
C MET A 1 -48.12 -28.27 -43.79
N SER A 2 -47.58 -27.05 -43.75
CA SER A 2 -46.25 -26.77 -44.30
C SER A 2 -45.21 -27.50 -43.45
N PRO A 3 -44.14 -28.05 -44.06
CA PRO A 3 -43.08 -28.69 -43.30
C PRO A 3 -42.43 -27.65 -42.38
N LEU A 4 -42.18 -28.03 -41.13
CA LEU A 4 -41.39 -27.23 -40.19
C LEU A 4 -39.98 -27.04 -40.80
N PRO A 5 -39.39 -25.84 -40.68
CA PRO A 5 -38.03 -25.62 -41.18
C PRO A 5 -37.04 -26.46 -40.38
N GLU A 6 -36.08 -27.08 -41.08
CA GLU A 6 -34.92 -27.71 -40.43
C GLU A 6 -34.15 -26.67 -39.60
N PRO A 7 -33.67 -27.04 -38.39
CA PRO A 7 -32.83 -26.16 -37.60
C PRO A 7 -31.49 -25.96 -38.31
N ALA A 8 -31.25 -24.75 -38.80
CA ALA A 8 -29.99 -24.38 -39.41
C ALA A 8 -28.85 -24.49 -38.39
N LEU A 9 -27.75 -25.12 -38.80
CA LEU A 9 -26.50 -25.19 -38.03
C LEU A 9 -25.99 -23.76 -37.69
N PRO A 10 -25.29 -23.56 -36.55
CA PRO A 10 -24.88 -22.24 -36.05
C PRO A 10 -24.15 -21.35 -37.06
N ASP A 11 -23.46 -21.95 -38.04
CA ASP A 11 -22.72 -21.23 -39.09
C ASP A 11 -23.60 -20.48 -40.11
N GLN A 12 -24.94 -20.62 -40.06
CA GLN A 12 -25.86 -20.04 -41.05
C GLN A 12 -26.72 -18.86 -40.54
N ARG A 13 -26.58 -18.40 -39.29
CA ARG A 13 -27.30 -17.21 -38.80
C ARG A 13 -26.49 -15.92 -39.04
N PRO A 14 -27.09 -14.84 -39.58
CA PRO A 14 -26.38 -13.58 -39.77
C PRO A 14 -25.97 -12.98 -38.42
N PRO A 15 -24.74 -12.45 -38.27
CA PRO A 15 -24.28 -11.87 -37.02
C PRO A 15 -25.03 -10.56 -36.71
N ASP A 16 -25.66 -10.48 -35.53
CA ASP A 16 -26.31 -9.25 -35.06
C ASP A 16 -25.25 -8.16 -34.79
N THR A 17 -25.34 -7.06 -35.53
CA THR A 17 -24.53 -5.86 -35.30
C THR A 17 -25.15 -4.99 -34.22
N HIS A 18 -25.17 -5.47 -32.97
CA HIS A 18 -25.50 -4.62 -31.83
C HIS A 18 -24.40 -3.56 -31.62
N VAL A 19 -24.80 -2.34 -31.25
CA VAL A 19 -23.88 -1.27 -30.82
C VAL A 19 -22.99 -1.81 -29.71
N ARG A 20 -21.69 -1.88 -30.00
CA ARG A 20 -20.70 -2.57 -29.18
C ARG A 20 -20.32 -1.68 -28.00
N GLY A 21 -21.15 -1.66 -26.96
CA GLY A 21 -20.91 -0.86 -25.75
C GLY A 21 -19.49 -1.05 -25.16
N VAL A 22 -18.92 -2.25 -25.32
CA VAL A 22 -17.52 -2.55 -24.96
C VAL A 22 -16.52 -1.82 -25.87
N GLY A 23 -16.74 -1.80 -27.19
CA GLY A 23 -15.88 -1.08 -28.13
C GLY A 23 -15.91 0.44 -27.91
N LEU A 24 -17.09 0.99 -27.61
CA LEU A 24 -17.23 2.41 -27.25
C LEU A 24 -16.52 2.72 -25.91
N ALA A 25 -16.69 1.87 -24.90
CA ALA A 25 -15.99 2.02 -23.62
C ALA A 25 -14.47 1.98 -23.79
N LEU A 26 -13.94 1.07 -24.61
CA LEU A 26 -12.51 1.02 -24.94
C LEU A 26 -12.03 2.29 -25.65
N PHE A 27 -12.84 2.85 -26.55
CA PHE A 27 -12.49 4.11 -27.23
C PHE A 27 -12.42 5.30 -26.24
N VAL A 28 -13.35 5.36 -25.28
CA VAL A 28 -13.32 6.34 -24.19
C VAL A 28 -12.08 6.16 -23.32
N LEU A 29 -11.76 4.92 -22.92
CA LEU A 29 -10.57 4.62 -22.12
C LEU A 29 -9.26 4.98 -22.83
N ALA A 30 -9.20 4.79 -24.16
CA ALA A 30 -8.06 5.24 -24.95
C ALA A 30 -7.91 6.77 -24.83
N GLY A 31 -8.98 7.53 -25.09
CA GLY A 31 -8.98 8.99 -24.97
C GLY A 31 -8.59 9.47 -23.56
N LEU A 32 -9.15 8.86 -22.52
CA LEU A 32 -8.80 9.15 -21.11
C LEU A 32 -7.32 8.90 -20.82
N SER A 33 -6.72 7.86 -21.41
CA SER A 33 -5.30 7.57 -21.25
C SER A 33 -4.41 8.65 -21.86
N LEU A 34 -4.83 9.25 -22.98
CA LEU A 34 -4.07 10.31 -23.67
C LEU A 34 -4.11 11.65 -22.90
N ILE A 35 -5.22 11.97 -22.25
CA ILE A 35 -5.38 13.20 -21.45
C ILE A 35 -4.93 13.03 -20.00
N ALA A 36 -4.68 11.79 -19.54
CA ALA A 36 -4.26 11.50 -18.17
C ALA A 36 -3.07 12.36 -17.68
N PRO A 37 -2.03 12.65 -18.51
CA PRO A 37 -0.92 13.51 -18.09
C PRO A 37 -1.28 14.96 -17.78
N LEU A 38 -2.46 15.43 -18.21
CA LEU A 38 -2.92 16.80 -17.95
C LEU A 38 -3.54 16.97 -16.55
N ALA A 39 -3.82 15.87 -15.86
CA ALA A 39 -4.32 15.91 -14.49
C ALA A 39 -3.15 15.86 -13.49
N SER A 40 -3.19 16.73 -12.47
CA SER A 40 -2.18 16.74 -11.42
C SER A 40 -2.25 15.47 -10.56
N GLY A 41 -1.07 14.93 -10.23
CA GLY A 41 -0.89 13.73 -9.40
C GLY A 41 -1.44 12.44 -10.03
N THR A 42 -0.71 11.33 -9.92
CA THR A 42 -1.19 9.95 -10.22
C THR A 42 -1.33 9.52 -11.70
N THR A 43 -0.72 10.22 -12.66
CA THR A 43 -0.81 9.88 -14.11
C THR A 43 -0.58 8.40 -14.41
N MET A 44 0.47 7.79 -13.85
CA MET A 44 0.81 6.38 -14.05
C MET A 44 -0.26 5.43 -13.51
N HIS A 45 -0.79 5.71 -12.31
CA HIS A 45 -1.86 4.91 -11.72
C HIS A 45 -3.12 4.91 -12.58
N ARG A 46 -3.51 6.07 -13.12
CA ARG A 46 -4.68 6.19 -14.00
C ARG A 46 -4.47 5.40 -15.30
N ILE A 47 -3.32 5.58 -15.96
CA ILE A 47 -3.00 4.87 -17.20
C ILE A 47 -2.99 3.36 -16.98
N GLY A 48 -2.34 2.90 -15.91
CA GLY A 48 -2.30 1.49 -15.54
C GLY A 48 -3.71 0.93 -15.29
N PHE A 49 -4.55 1.65 -14.56
CA PHE A 49 -5.95 1.26 -14.32
C PHE A 49 -6.76 1.15 -15.62
N PHE A 50 -6.63 2.13 -16.53
CA PHE A 50 -7.31 2.10 -17.82
C PHE A 50 -6.87 0.92 -18.68
N LEU A 51 -5.57 0.57 -18.67
CA LEU A 51 -5.04 -0.61 -19.35
C LEU A 51 -5.59 -1.91 -18.76
N VAL A 52 -5.65 -2.04 -17.43
CA VAL A 52 -6.26 -3.20 -16.77
C VAL A 52 -7.72 -3.33 -17.19
N LEU A 53 -8.50 -2.26 -17.08
CA LEU A 53 -9.91 -2.26 -17.45
C LEU A 53 -10.11 -2.59 -18.93
N ALA A 54 -9.29 -2.02 -19.82
CA ALA A 54 -9.33 -2.30 -21.24
C ALA A 54 -9.00 -3.76 -21.56
N GLY A 55 -7.98 -4.32 -20.91
CA GLY A 55 -7.62 -5.72 -21.05
C GLY A 55 -8.74 -6.65 -20.60
N LEU A 56 -9.36 -6.38 -19.44
CA LEU A 56 -10.49 -7.15 -18.92
C LEU A 56 -11.72 -7.07 -19.85
N LEU A 57 -12.01 -5.88 -20.41
CA LEU A 57 -13.08 -5.69 -21.38
C LEU A 57 -12.84 -6.47 -22.69
N GLU A 58 -11.59 -6.55 -23.16
CA GLU A 58 -11.24 -7.35 -24.34
C GLU A 58 -11.32 -8.87 -24.04
N VAL A 59 -10.89 -9.32 -22.86
CA VAL A 59 -11.08 -10.73 -22.43
C VAL A 59 -12.58 -11.07 -22.35
N TYR A 60 -13.38 -10.15 -21.81
CA TYR A 60 -14.83 -10.28 -21.75
C TYR A 60 -15.45 -10.37 -23.14
N ASP A 61 -15.07 -9.48 -24.06
CA ASP A 61 -15.53 -9.55 -25.45
C ASP A 61 -15.12 -10.85 -26.14
N GLY A 62 -13.87 -11.28 -25.96
CA GLY A 62 -13.33 -12.54 -26.46
C GLY A 62 -14.16 -13.75 -26.07
N SER A 63 -14.73 -13.73 -24.87
CA SER A 63 -15.59 -14.80 -24.38
C SER A 63 -16.87 -14.94 -25.21
N ARG A 64 -17.35 -13.87 -25.84
CA ARG A 64 -18.56 -13.87 -26.67
C ARG A 64 -18.30 -14.12 -28.16
N ARG A 65 -17.03 -14.24 -28.59
CA ARG A 65 -16.68 -14.40 -30.01
C ARG A 65 -17.06 -15.78 -30.55
N ALA A 66 -17.51 -15.80 -31.80
CA ALA A 66 -18.02 -16.99 -32.47
C ALA A 66 -16.96 -18.03 -32.81
N ARG A 67 -15.79 -17.58 -33.26
CA ARG A 67 -14.68 -18.47 -33.61
C ARG A 67 -13.73 -18.62 -32.43
N ASP A 68 -13.39 -19.85 -32.07
CA ASP A 68 -12.46 -20.13 -30.97
C ASP A 68 -11.06 -19.56 -31.20
N ALA A 69 -10.64 -19.41 -32.46
CA ALA A 69 -9.39 -18.73 -32.79
C ALA A 69 -9.43 -17.24 -32.40
N ASP A 70 -10.55 -16.56 -32.66
CA ASP A 70 -10.75 -15.14 -32.34
C ASP A 70 -10.92 -14.93 -30.82
N ALA A 71 -11.60 -15.86 -30.16
CA ALA A 71 -11.74 -15.87 -28.70
C ALA A 71 -10.38 -16.04 -28.01
N ARG A 72 -9.56 -17.00 -28.45
CA ARG A 72 -8.19 -17.18 -27.92
C ARG A 72 -7.31 -15.97 -28.18
N ALA A 73 -7.43 -15.35 -29.36
CA ALA A 73 -6.68 -14.14 -29.68
C ALA A 73 -7.06 -12.99 -28.72
N ALA A 74 -8.36 -12.74 -28.54
CA ALA A 74 -8.88 -11.72 -27.63
C ALA A 74 -8.48 -11.96 -26.17
N TRP A 75 -8.59 -13.19 -25.65
CA TRP A 75 -8.14 -13.52 -24.29
C TRP A 75 -6.65 -13.25 -24.12
N SER A 76 -5.85 -13.65 -25.11
CA SER A 76 -4.40 -13.52 -25.04
C SER A 76 -3.93 -12.07 -25.20
N ASN A 77 -4.66 -11.24 -25.94
CA ASN A 77 -4.37 -9.82 -26.13
C ASN A 77 -4.86 -9.02 -24.91
N GLY A 78 -6.09 -9.28 -24.47
CA GLY A 78 -6.67 -8.66 -23.28
C GLY A 78 -5.88 -8.99 -22.01
N ALA A 79 -5.45 -10.25 -21.81
CA ALA A 79 -4.58 -10.62 -20.70
C ALA A 79 -3.21 -9.92 -20.78
N SER A 80 -2.65 -9.77 -21.98
CA SER A 80 -1.42 -9.01 -22.21
C SER A 80 -1.59 -7.54 -21.85
N THR A 81 -2.66 -6.89 -22.32
CA THR A 81 -2.97 -5.49 -21.99
C THR A 81 -3.21 -5.30 -20.49
N ALA A 82 -3.90 -6.25 -19.85
CA ALA A 82 -4.14 -6.20 -18.40
C ALA A 82 -2.84 -6.36 -17.60
N LEU A 83 -1.94 -7.24 -18.02
CA LEU A 83 -0.64 -7.41 -17.36
C LEU A 83 0.24 -6.17 -17.53
N ILE A 84 0.26 -5.56 -18.71
CA ILE A 84 0.92 -4.26 -18.93
C ILE A 84 0.32 -3.20 -18.00
N GLY A 85 -1.01 -3.16 -17.87
CA GLY A 85 -1.69 -2.26 -16.94
C GLY A 85 -1.27 -2.49 -15.48
N LEU A 86 -1.17 -3.75 -15.04
CA LEU A 86 -0.68 -4.11 -13.71
C LEU A 86 0.79 -3.69 -13.51
N LEU A 87 1.64 -3.85 -14.51
CA LEU A 87 3.04 -3.41 -14.45
C LEU A 87 3.12 -1.89 -14.32
N VAL A 88 2.30 -1.14 -15.06
CA VAL A 88 2.25 0.33 -15.00
C VAL A 88 1.70 0.80 -13.65
N LEU A 89 0.67 0.14 -13.13
CA LEU A 89 0.11 0.41 -11.80
C LEU A 89 1.14 0.21 -10.68
N ASN A 90 1.96 -0.83 -10.79
CA ASN A 90 2.96 -1.19 -9.78
C ASN A 90 4.36 -0.67 -10.13
N GLY A 91 4.47 0.32 -11.03
CA GLY A 91 5.75 0.86 -11.47
C GLY A 91 6.61 1.40 -10.32
N GLY A 92 5.98 1.91 -9.26
CA GLY A 92 6.67 2.38 -8.05
C GLY A 92 7.27 1.28 -7.17
N SER A 93 6.76 0.04 -7.27
CA SER A 93 7.26 -1.13 -6.52
C SER A 93 8.34 -1.90 -7.30
N LEU A 94 8.57 -1.53 -8.56
CA LEU A 94 9.60 -2.08 -9.43
C LEU A 94 10.81 -1.16 -9.42
N VAL A 95 12.01 -1.74 -9.59
CA VAL A 95 13.19 -0.92 -9.88
C VAL A 95 12.93 -0.17 -11.19
N ALA A 96 13.03 1.16 -11.21
CA ALA A 96 12.58 2.00 -12.33
C ALA A 96 13.11 1.55 -13.71
N GLY A 97 14.38 1.11 -13.77
CA GLY A 97 14.98 0.54 -14.99
C GLY A 97 14.41 -0.83 -15.38
N ALA A 98 14.04 -1.67 -14.41
CA ALA A 98 13.43 -2.98 -14.64
C ALA A 98 12.02 -2.86 -15.23
N PHE A 99 11.23 -1.89 -14.76
CA PHE A 99 9.89 -1.62 -15.29
C PHE A 99 9.91 -1.37 -16.80
N MET A 100 10.78 -0.46 -17.27
CA MET A 100 10.89 -0.14 -18.70
C MET A 100 11.42 -1.33 -19.51
N VAL A 101 12.36 -2.11 -18.97
CA VAL A 101 12.87 -3.32 -19.62
C VAL A 101 11.79 -4.39 -19.77
N VAL A 102 11.03 -4.68 -18.71
CA VAL A 102 9.94 -5.65 -18.74
C VAL A 102 8.84 -5.18 -19.69
N LEU A 103 8.47 -3.91 -19.65
CA LEU A 103 7.48 -3.33 -20.56
C LEU A 103 7.93 -3.45 -22.03
N GLY A 104 9.15 -3.03 -22.34
CA GLY A 104 9.71 -3.13 -23.70
C GLY A 104 9.82 -4.57 -24.18
N ALA A 105 10.31 -5.49 -23.34
CA ALA A 105 10.39 -6.91 -23.64
C ALA A 105 9.00 -7.51 -23.92
N TRP A 106 7.98 -7.06 -23.19
CA TRP A 106 6.60 -7.51 -23.40
C TRP A 106 6.07 -7.15 -24.79
N PHE A 107 6.32 -5.91 -25.24
CA PHE A 107 6.01 -5.49 -26.60
C PHE A 107 6.76 -6.33 -27.65
N LEU A 108 8.03 -6.66 -27.42
CA LEU A 108 8.78 -7.54 -28.31
C LEU A 108 8.22 -8.97 -28.35
N ILE A 109 7.78 -9.52 -27.20
CA ILE A 109 7.11 -10.83 -27.13
C ILE A 109 5.80 -10.80 -27.94
N ASP A 110 4.99 -9.75 -27.81
CA ASP A 110 3.77 -9.61 -28.60
C ASP A 110 4.08 -9.49 -30.10
N ALA A 111 5.15 -8.77 -30.48
CA ALA A 111 5.64 -8.70 -31.87
C ALA A 111 5.98 -10.11 -32.41
N LEU A 112 6.77 -10.90 -31.66
CA LEU A 112 7.10 -12.29 -31.99
C LEU A 112 5.84 -13.17 -32.15
N ARG A 113 4.84 -12.98 -31.29
CA ARG A 113 3.56 -13.72 -31.39
C ARG A 113 2.82 -13.38 -32.68
N TYR A 114 2.73 -12.10 -33.06
CA TYR A 114 2.13 -11.69 -34.33
C TYR A 114 2.91 -12.20 -35.55
N ALA A 115 4.24 -12.20 -35.50
CA ALA A 115 5.09 -12.82 -36.53
C ALA A 115 4.79 -14.32 -36.68
N SER A 116 4.75 -15.07 -35.57
CA SER A 116 4.46 -16.52 -35.61
C SER A 116 3.07 -16.82 -36.18
N ARG A 117 2.06 -15.99 -35.88
CA ARG A 117 0.70 -16.10 -36.42
C ARG A 117 0.70 -15.83 -37.93
N GLY A 118 1.43 -14.81 -38.38
CA GLY A 118 1.62 -14.50 -39.79
C GLY A 118 2.25 -15.66 -40.55
N VAL A 119 3.37 -16.20 -40.05
CA VAL A 119 4.04 -17.37 -40.66
C VAL A 119 3.12 -18.59 -40.71
N ALA A 120 2.38 -18.87 -39.63
CA ALA A 120 1.42 -19.99 -39.62
C ALA A 120 0.28 -19.80 -40.63
N ALA A 121 -0.23 -18.58 -40.80
CA ALA A 121 -1.28 -18.26 -41.77
C ALA A 121 -0.79 -18.42 -43.21
N VAL A 122 0.44 -17.97 -43.51
CA VAL A 122 1.09 -18.13 -44.82
C VAL A 122 1.35 -19.61 -45.12
N ARG A 123 1.86 -20.38 -44.16
CA ARG A 123 2.11 -21.83 -44.30
C ARG A 123 0.84 -22.65 -44.49
N ALA A 124 -0.29 -22.20 -43.94
CA ALA A 124 -1.57 -22.89 -44.05
C ALA A 124 -2.28 -22.66 -45.39
N GLY A 125 -1.65 -21.99 -46.37
CA GLY A 125 -2.21 -21.79 -47.71
C GLY A 125 -3.49 -20.96 -47.72
N ARG A 126 -3.72 -20.12 -46.69
CA ARG A 126 -4.88 -19.22 -46.62
C ARG A 126 -4.67 -18.04 -47.56
N GLU A 127 -4.87 -18.26 -48.85
CA GLU A 127 -4.98 -17.19 -49.85
C GLU A 127 -6.10 -16.23 -49.41
N GLY A 128 -5.73 -15.03 -48.97
CA GLY A 128 -6.66 -14.02 -48.45
C GLY A 128 -6.54 -13.66 -46.97
N ALA A 129 -5.54 -14.16 -46.22
CA ALA A 129 -5.25 -13.63 -44.89
C ALA A 129 -4.84 -12.15 -45.01
N ASP A 130 -5.72 -11.23 -44.59
CA ASP A 130 -5.48 -9.78 -44.64
C ASP A 130 -4.16 -9.45 -43.91
N LEU A 131 -3.13 -9.12 -44.71
CA LEU A 131 -1.77 -8.85 -44.23
C LEU A 131 -1.75 -7.75 -43.18
N ARG A 132 -2.74 -6.84 -43.21
CA ARG A 132 -2.91 -5.74 -42.24
C ARG A 132 -3.17 -6.26 -40.83
N VAL A 133 -3.78 -7.44 -40.68
CA VAL A 133 -4.21 -8.02 -39.38
C VAL A 133 -3.04 -8.53 -38.54
N TRP A 134 -1.87 -8.79 -39.13
CA TRP A 134 -0.70 -9.27 -38.39
C TRP A 134 0.57 -8.45 -38.62
N ILE A 135 0.77 -7.82 -39.79
CA ILE A 135 1.95 -6.97 -40.05
C ILE A 135 1.89 -5.66 -39.27
N LEU A 136 0.73 -4.99 -39.25
CA LEU A 136 0.61 -3.70 -38.57
C LEU A 136 0.80 -3.83 -37.04
N PRO A 137 0.19 -4.83 -36.36
CA PRO A 137 0.51 -5.11 -34.96
C PRO A 137 1.96 -5.52 -34.75
N LEU A 138 2.56 -6.33 -35.63
CA LEU A 138 3.97 -6.72 -35.55
C LEU A 138 4.89 -5.49 -35.54
N LEU A 139 4.76 -4.62 -36.56
CA LEU A 139 5.60 -3.42 -36.68
C LEU A 139 5.35 -2.43 -35.55
N GLY A 140 4.08 -2.22 -35.17
CA GLY A 140 3.73 -1.34 -34.06
C GLY A 140 4.33 -1.79 -32.73
N ASN A 141 4.21 -3.08 -32.39
CA ASN A 141 4.80 -3.63 -31.15
C ASN A 141 6.33 -3.64 -31.21
N LEU A 142 6.94 -3.90 -32.38
CA LEU A 142 8.39 -3.88 -32.53
C LEU A 142 8.96 -2.47 -32.36
N VAL A 143 8.40 -1.48 -33.04
CA VAL A 143 8.82 -0.07 -32.93
C VAL A 143 8.64 0.42 -31.50
N LEU A 144 7.50 0.13 -30.89
CA LEU A 144 7.21 0.60 -29.53
C LEU A 144 8.09 -0.08 -28.49
N GLY A 145 8.31 -1.40 -28.60
CA GLY A 145 9.21 -2.14 -27.72
C GLY A 145 10.65 -1.64 -27.82
N LEU A 146 11.17 -1.42 -29.04
CA LEU A 146 12.51 -0.88 -29.25
C LEU A 146 12.62 0.58 -28.75
N ALA A 147 11.63 1.43 -29.04
CA ALA A 147 11.60 2.80 -28.55
C ALA A 147 11.62 2.85 -27.02
N ILE A 148 10.82 1.99 -26.36
CA ILE A 148 10.80 1.87 -24.89
C ILE A 148 12.18 1.48 -24.37
N LEU A 149 12.83 0.48 -24.96
CA LEU A 149 14.14 0.00 -24.49
C LEU A 149 15.29 0.98 -24.76
N ILE A 150 15.28 1.67 -25.90
CA ILE A 150 16.33 2.61 -26.29
C ILE A 150 16.21 3.93 -25.52
N LEU A 151 14.98 4.45 -25.38
CA LEU A 151 14.72 5.75 -24.76
C LEU A 151 14.39 5.64 -23.25
N ARG A 152 14.57 4.46 -22.63
CA ARG A 152 14.19 4.18 -21.22
C ARG A 152 14.65 5.22 -20.19
N GLU A 153 15.78 5.88 -20.42
CA GLU A 153 16.36 6.89 -19.51
C GLU A 153 15.77 8.30 -19.73
N HIS A 154 14.95 8.48 -20.77
CA HIS A 154 14.36 9.76 -21.19
C HIS A 154 12.84 9.69 -21.39
N LEU A 155 12.21 8.54 -21.17
CA LEU A 155 10.77 8.34 -21.36
C LEU A 155 9.97 8.93 -20.21
N GLN A 156 9.18 9.95 -20.52
CA GLN A 156 8.28 10.64 -19.58
C GLN A 156 6.90 9.96 -19.49
N PRO A 157 6.08 10.25 -18.46
CA PRO A 157 4.72 9.72 -18.32
C PRO A 157 3.84 9.90 -19.57
N VAL A 158 4.09 10.96 -20.35
CA VAL A 158 3.42 11.23 -21.64
C VAL A 158 3.64 10.09 -22.65
N THR A 159 4.84 9.50 -22.71
CA THR A 159 5.09 8.43 -23.67
C THR A 159 4.37 7.13 -23.29
N ILE A 160 4.24 6.87 -21.99
CA ILE A 160 3.46 5.74 -21.48
C ILE A 160 1.97 5.96 -21.75
N ALA A 161 1.47 7.19 -21.59
CA ALA A 161 0.11 7.56 -21.98
C ALA A 161 -0.18 7.33 -23.47
N VAL A 162 0.72 7.76 -24.36
CA VAL A 162 0.59 7.53 -25.81
C VAL A 162 0.63 6.04 -26.15
N THR A 163 1.53 5.29 -25.51
CA THR A 163 1.63 3.83 -25.66
C THR A 163 0.33 3.14 -25.25
N ALA A 164 -0.22 3.53 -24.09
CA ALA A 164 -1.48 3.01 -23.59
C ALA A 164 -2.66 3.36 -24.52
N PHE A 165 -2.73 4.61 -24.98
CA PHE A 165 -3.71 5.06 -25.96
C PHE A 165 -3.71 4.18 -27.21
N LEU A 166 -2.55 3.99 -27.84
CA LEU A 166 -2.42 3.18 -29.06
C LEU A 166 -2.80 1.72 -28.81
N ARG A 167 -2.40 1.16 -27.67
CA ARG A 167 -2.74 -0.22 -27.28
C ARG A 167 -4.24 -0.40 -27.10
N ILE A 168 -4.88 0.46 -26.31
CA ILE A 168 -6.33 0.40 -26.02
C ILE A 168 -7.13 0.66 -27.30
N LEU A 169 -6.68 1.58 -28.16
CA LEU A 169 -7.30 1.85 -29.45
C LEU A 169 -7.25 0.62 -30.38
N GLY A 170 -6.13 -0.11 -30.38
CA GLY A 170 -6.01 -1.39 -31.08
C GLY A 170 -6.98 -2.46 -30.54
N SER A 171 -7.15 -2.54 -29.22
CA SER A 171 -8.16 -3.41 -28.60
C SER A 171 -9.58 -3.00 -28.98
N ALA A 172 -9.89 -1.69 -28.98
CA ALA A 172 -11.18 -1.16 -29.42
C ALA A 172 -11.48 -1.57 -30.86
N TRP A 173 -10.52 -1.41 -31.77
CA TRP A 173 -10.66 -1.81 -33.17
C TRP A 173 -10.92 -3.31 -33.32
N ASN A 174 -10.16 -4.16 -32.61
CA ASN A 174 -10.36 -5.62 -32.63
C ASN A 174 -11.75 -6.04 -32.13
N VAL A 175 -12.22 -5.40 -31.05
CA VAL A 175 -13.57 -5.59 -30.51
C VAL A 175 -14.63 -5.10 -31.48
N LEU A 176 -14.38 -4.03 -32.25
CA LEU A 176 -15.29 -3.50 -33.27
C LEU A 176 -15.27 -4.27 -34.60
N ALA A 177 -14.26 -5.09 -34.85
CA ALA A 177 -14.14 -5.89 -36.08
C ALA A 177 -14.61 -7.36 -35.93
N SER A 178 -14.76 -7.88 -34.70
CA SER A 178 -15.01 -9.32 -34.47
C SER A 178 -16.50 -9.69 -34.33
N PRO A 179 -17.00 -10.79 -34.91
CA PRO A 179 -18.39 -11.25 -34.72
C PRO A 179 -18.59 -11.99 -33.37
N ILE A 180 -19.76 -11.82 -32.73
CA ILE A 180 -20.14 -12.43 -31.44
C ILE A 180 -21.36 -13.36 -31.59
N LEU A 181 -21.47 -14.38 -30.73
CA LEU A 181 -22.60 -15.32 -30.68
C LEU A 181 -23.71 -14.83 -29.73
N ALA A 182 -24.94 -15.27 -29.98
CA ALA A 182 -26.08 -15.04 -29.10
C ALA A 182 -26.10 -16.04 -27.92
N PRO A 183 -26.69 -15.69 -26.75
CA PRO A 183 -26.72 -16.54 -25.55
C PRO A 183 -27.44 -17.89 -25.72
N THR A 184 -28.27 -18.05 -26.76
CA THR A 184 -29.15 -19.21 -26.97
C THR A 184 -28.46 -20.45 -27.56
N ASP A 185 -27.13 -20.43 -27.76
CA ASP A 185 -26.40 -21.51 -28.44
C ASP A 185 -25.48 -22.33 -27.49
N ALA A 186 -25.72 -22.31 -26.17
CA ALA A 186 -24.83 -22.92 -25.17
C ALA A 186 -24.86 -24.46 -25.13
N GLY A 187 -26.04 -25.08 -25.15
CA GLY A 187 -26.21 -26.53 -25.28
C GLY A 187 -25.62 -27.06 -26.59
N ASP A 188 -25.98 -26.45 -27.71
CA ASP A 188 -25.56 -26.87 -29.05
C ASP A 188 -24.03 -26.76 -29.22
N SER A 189 -23.43 -25.65 -28.81
CA SER A 189 -21.96 -25.48 -28.87
C SER A 189 -21.19 -26.42 -27.94
N ALA A 190 -21.77 -26.82 -26.80
CA ALA A 190 -21.16 -27.82 -25.92
C ALA A 190 -21.15 -29.22 -26.54
N LEU A 191 -22.21 -29.59 -27.27
CA LEU A 191 -22.34 -30.87 -27.98
C LEU A 191 -21.42 -30.95 -29.20
N VAL A 192 -21.27 -29.87 -29.95
CA VAL A 192 -20.31 -29.77 -31.07
C VAL A 192 -18.87 -29.99 -30.61
N ASP A 193 -18.44 -29.36 -29.52
CA ASP A 193 -17.11 -29.56 -28.91
C ASP A 193 -16.84 -31.00 -28.44
N LEU A 194 -17.91 -31.70 -28.06
CA LEU A 194 -17.85 -33.09 -27.63
C LEU A 194 -17.80 -34.06 -28.81
N GLY A 195 -18.09 -33.60 -30.04
CA GLY A 195 -18.30 -34.46 -31.21
C GLY A 195 -19.59 -35.28 -31.09
N LEU A 196 -20.58 -34.76 -30.37
CA LEU A 196 -21.83 -35.45 -30.03
C LEU A 196 -23.06 -34.77 -30.66
N ALA A 197 -22.84 -33.84 -31.59
CA ALA A 197 -23.91 -33.07 -32.23
C ALA A 197 -24.83 -33.92 -33.13
N GLU A 198 -24.38 -35.12 -33.53
CA GLU A 198 -25.14 -36.04 -34.40
C GLU A 198 -26.19 -36.89 -33.65
N HIS A 199 -26.33 -36.72 -32.33
CA HIS A 199 -27.21 -37.52 -31.46
C HIS A 199 -28.39 -36.69 -30.89
N PRO A 200 -29.60 -36.79 -31.49
CA PRO A 200 -30.77 -36.00 -31.07
C PRO A 200 -31.18 -36.20 -29.60
N GLU A 201 -30.97 -37.39 -29.06
CA GLU A 201 -31.24 -37.74 -27.66
C GLU A 201 -30.37 -36.95 -26.66
N LEU A 202 -29.18 -36.53 -27.06
CA LEU A 202 -28.27 -35.74 -26.22
C LEU A 202 -28.62 -34.25 -26.20
N ILE A 203 -29.28 -33.75 -27.26
CA ILE A 203 -29.79 -32.38 -27.32
C ILE A 203 -30.87 -32.17 -26.25
N VAL A 204 -31.78 -33.12 -26.08
CA VAL A 204 -32.82 -33.08 -25.03
C VAL A 204 -32.19 -33.06 -23.63
N ILE A 205 -31.15 -33.88 -23.40
CA ILE A 205 -30.44 -33.91 -22.12
C ILE A 205 -29.68 -32.60 -21.87
N ALA A 206 -29.03 -32.05 -22.90
CA ALA A 206 -28.30 -30.78 -22.80
C ALA A 206 -29.25 -29.61 -22.50
N ASN A 207 -30.38 -29.50 -23.20
CA ASN A 207 -31.38 -28.45 -22.97
C ASN A 207 -31.99 -28.54 -21.57
N ARG A 208 -32.34 -29.75 -21.12
CA ARG A 208 -32.82 -29.96 -19.74
C ARG A 208 -31.79 -29.50 -18.70
N ILE A 209 -30.51 -29.85 -18.90
CA ILE A 209 -29.43 -29.42 -18.00
C ILE A 209 -29.26 -27.91 -18.05
N GLU A 210 -29.35 -27.29 -19.24
CA GLU A 210 -29.28 -25.85 -19.40
C GLU A 210 -30.39 -25.14 -18.62
N ASP A 211 -31.64 -25.59 -18.76
CA ASP A 211 -32.80 -25.08 -18.03
C ASP A 211 -32.64 -25.24 -16.51
N GLU A 212 -32.22 -26.42 -16.05
CA GLU A 212 -31.92 -26.67 -14.63
C GLU A 212 -30.84 -25.72 -14.09
N GLU A 213 -29.82 -25.43 -14.90
CA GLU A 213 -28.71 -24.56 -14.53
C GLU A 213 -29.09 -23.07 -14.53
N VAL A 214 -30.00 -22.65 -15.41
CA VAL A 214 -30.59 -21.32 -15.39
C VAL A 214 -31.50 -21.15 -14.16
N ALA A 215 -32.33 -22.17 -13.87
CA ALA A 215 -33.24 -22.19 -12.72
C ALA A 215 -32.52 -22.19 -11.36
N ARG A 216 -31.25 -22.63 -11.31
CA ARG A 216 -30.41 -22.56 -10.09
C ARG A 216 -29.97 -21.14 -9.72
N GLY A 217 -30.19 -20.16 -10.59
CA GLY A 217 -29.72 -18.81 -10.43
C GLY A 217 -30.09 -18.11 -9.10
N PRO A 218 -31.33 -18.24 -8.59
CA PRO A 218 -31.74 -17.70 -7.29
C PRO A 218 -31.00 -18.33 -6.11
N PHE A 219 -30.84 -19.66 -6.08
CA PHE A 219 -30.12 -20.35 -5.00
C PHE A 219 -28.65 -19.93 -4.93
N ASP A 220 -28.00 -19.75 -6.09
CA ASP A 220 -26.63 -19.24 -6.14
C ASP A 220 -26.54 -17.81 -5.59
N ARG A 221 -27.58 -16.99 -5.80
CA ARG A 221 -27.65 -15.63 -5.25
C ARG A 221 -27.81 -15.66 -3.74
N GLU A 222 -28.73 -16.47 -3.21
CA GLU A 222 -28.93 -16.63 -1.76
C GLU A 222 -27.65 -17.11 -1.07
N TRP A 223 -26.96 -18.09 -1.65
CA TRP A 223 -25.69 -18.58 -1.14
C TRP A 223 -24.63 -17.47 -1.10
N ILE A 224 -24.48 -16.69 -2.19
CA ILE A 224 -23.49 -15.60 -2.25
C ILE A 224 -23.83 -14.53 -1.22
N VAL A 225 -25.10 -14.12 -1.13
CA VAL A 225 -25.54 -13.11 -0.17
C VAL A 225 -25.30 -13.57 1.26
N GLY A 226 -25.66 -14.81 1.61
CA GLY A 226 -25.42 -15.36 2.94
C GLY A 226 -23.94 -15.44 3.30
N PHE A 227 -23.09 -15.87 2.36
CA PHE A 227 -21.64 -15.95 2.58
C PHE A 227 -21.02 -14.56 2.70
N THR A 228 -21.43 -13.62 1.85
CA THR A 228 -20.99 -12.22 1.87
C THR A 228 -21.37 -11.54 3.19
N ALA A 229 -22.61 -11.74 3.66
CA ALA A 229 -23.06 -11.21 4.95
C ALA A 229 -22.26 -11.81 6.13
N THR A 230 -21.87 -13.09 6.02
CA THR A 230 -21.03 -13.74 7.04
C THR A 230 -19.61 -13.15 7.07
N LEU A 231 -18.98 -12.99 5.92
CA LEU A 231 -17.66 -12.34 5.81
C LEU A 231 -17.72 -10.88 6.30
N PHE A 232 -18.76 -10.15 5.93
CA PHE A 232 -18.98 -8.79 6.42
C PHE A 232 -19.08 -8.74 7.95
N ALA A 233 -19.86 -9.64 8.55
CA ALA A 233 -19.99 -9.72 10.02
C ALA A 233 -18.66 -10.08 10.70
N LEU A 234 -17.84 -10.96 10.10
CA LEU A 234 -16.52 -11.30 10.59
C LEU A 234 -15.57 -10.10 10.56
N HIS A 235 -15.47 -9.40 9.41
CA HIS A 235 -14.65 -8.21 9.28
C HIS A 235 -15.14 -7.08 10.20
N ALA A 236 -16.44 -6.85 10.27
CA ALA A 236 -17.01 -5.85 11.18
C ALA A 236 -16.72 -6.19 12.65
N GLY A 237 -16.70 -7.47 13.02
CA GLY A 237 -16.31 -7.89 14.37
C GLY A 237 -14.83 -7.68 14.67
N ARG A 238 -13.94 -7.91 13.70
CA ARG A 238 -12.47 -7.76 13.84
C ARG A 238 -12.02 -6.32 13.77
N MET A 239 -12.49 -5.59 12.77
CA MET A 239 -12.15 -4.19 12.56
C MET A 239 -12.83 -3.26 13.54
N GLY A 240 -13.95 -3.68 14.15
CA GLY A 240 -14.81 -2.83 14.96
C GLY A 240 -16.02 -2.34 14.16
N PHE A 241 -17.20 -2.37 14.81
CA PHE A 241 -18.43 -1.79 14.27
C PHE A 241 -18.53 -0.35 14.77
N ASP A 242 -17.76 0.53 14.15
CA ASP A 242 -17.91 1.96 14.41
C ASP A 242 -19.26 2.32 13.81
N ARG A 243 -20.20 2.82 14.62
CA ARG A 243 -21.62 3.01 14.25
C ARG A 243 -21.83 4.13 13.22
N THR A 244 -20.79 4.46 12.46
CA THR A 244 -20.72 5.51 11.47
C THR A 244 -20.74 4.91 10.06
N LEU A 245 -21.29 5.64 9.09
CA LEU A 245 -21.28 5.20 7.69
C LEU A 245 -19.86 5.00 7.15
N VAL A 246 -18.90 5.80 7.65
CA VAL A 246 -17.47 5.72 7.34
C VAL A 246 -16.84 4.48 8.01
N GLY A 247 -17.22 4.14 9.24
CA GLY A 247 -16.79 2.92 9.92
C GLY A 247 -17.18 1.63 9.21
N LEU A 248 -18.35 1.62 8.54
CA LEU A 248 -18.83 0.47 7.76
C LEU A 248 -18.18 0.34 6.38
N LEU A 249 -17.42 1.34 5.92
CA LEU A 249 -16.67 1.25 4.66
C LEU A 249 -15.52 0.24 4.76
N SER A 250 -14.80 0.16 5.88
CA SER A 250 -13.65 -0.78 6.00
C SER A 250 -14.08 -2.24 5.85
N PRO A 251 -15.10 -2.74 6.58
CA PRO A 251 -15.57 -4.12 6.39
C PRO A 251 -16.15 -4.33 4.98
N SER A 252 -16.76 -3.31 4.39
CA SER A 252 -17.28 -3.39 3.01
C SER A 252 -16.15 -3.55 1.99
N VAL A 253 -15.08 -2.77 2.11
CA VAL A 253 -13.89 -2.85 1.24
C VAL A 253 -13.18 -4.19 1.39
N ALA A 254 -13.03 -4.70 2.62
CA ALA A 254 -12.46 -6.02 2.85
C ALA A 254 -13.26 -7.14 2.16
N VAL A 255 -14.59 -7.11 2.28
CA VAL A 255 -15.47 -8.07 1.59
C VAL A 255 -15.38 -7.97 0.07
N LEU A 256 -15.21 -6.76 -0.49
CA LEU A 256 -14.94 -6.59 -1.92
C LEU A 256 -13.58 -7.17 -2.31
N GLY A 257 -12.58 -7.07 -1.43
CA GLY A 257 -11.31 -7.79 -1.54
C GLY A 257 -11.51 -9.30 -1.59
N ASP A 258 -12.33 -9.87 -0.70
CA ASP A 258 -12.62 -11.31 -0.69
C ASP A 258 -13.29 -11.77 -1.98
N TRP A 259 -14.21 -10.95 -2.52
CA TRP A 259 -14.83 -11.18 -3.82
C TRP A 259 -13.80 -11.19 -4.94
N CYS A 260 -12.85 -10.25 -4.92
CA CYS A 260 -11.76 -10.21 -5.90
C CYS A 260 -10.92 -11.49 -5.83
N ILE A 261 -10.44 -11.87 -4.64
CA ILE A 261 -9.67 -13.10 -4.41
C ILE A 261 -10.48 -14.33 -4.86
N ALA A 262 -11.77 -14.38 -4.54
CA ALA A 262 -12.65 -15.48 -4.95
C ALA A 262 -12.71 -15.63 -6.47
N LEU A 263 -12.85 -14.52 -7.18
CA LEU A 263 -12.86 -14.53 -8.64
C LEU A 263 -11.51 -14.96 -9.21
N LEU A 264 -10.40 -14.49 -8.63
CA LEU A 264 -9.05 -14.90 -9.05
C LEU A 264 -8.81 -16.39 -8.84
N VAL A 265 -9.12 -16.92 -7.65
CA VAL A 265 -8.97 -18.34 -7.32
C VAL A 265 -9.86 -19.20 -8.23
N ALA A 266 -11.10 -18.78 -8.46
CA ALA A 266 -12.00 -19.49 -9.37
C ALA A 266 -11.43 -19.52 -10.81
N ALA A 267 -10.97 -18.38 -11.32
CA ALA A 267 -10.52 -18.22 -12.69
C ALA A 267 -9.14 -18.84 -12.98
N PHE A 268 -8.20 -18.76 -12.04
CA PHE A 268 -6.79 -19.14 -12.25
C PHE A 268 -6.39 -20.46 -11.59
N VAL A 269 -7.13 -20.92 -10.57
CA VAL A 269 -6.81 -22.16 -9.86
C VAL A 269 -7.85 -23.23 -10.15
N VAL A 270 -9.11 -23.01 -9.74
CA VAL A 270 -10.14 -24.06 -9.74
C VAL A 270 -10.59 -24.43 -11.15
N VAL A 271 -10.92 -23.44 -12.00
CA VAL A 271 -11.38 -23.69 -13.36
C VAL A 271 -10.27 -24.31 -14.23
N PRO A 272 -9.02 -23.80 -14.24
CA PRO A 272 -7.94 -24.41 -15.01
C PRO A 272 -7.59 -25.81 -14.54
N ALA A 273 -7.57 -26.08 -13.22
CA ALA A 273 -7.37 -27.43 -12.71
C ALA A 273 -8.46 -28.40 -13.20
N ARG A 274 -9.73 -27.99 -13.15
CA ARG A 274 -10.85 -28.79 -13.68
C ARG A 274 -10.77 -29.00 -15.19
N LEU A 275 -10.32 -27.99 -15.94
CA LEU A 275 -10.06 -28.10 -17.38
C LEU A 275 -8.88 -29.04 -17.69
N GLY A 276 -7.83 -29.02 -16.87
CA GLY A 276 -6.70 -29.95 -16.96
C GLY A 276 -7.13 -31.39 -16.75
N VAL A 277 -7.84 -31.67 -15.64
CA VAL A 277 -8.43 -33.00 -15.39
C VAL A 277 -9.37 -33.42 -16.52
N ARG A 278 -10.17 -32.48 -17.05
CA ARG A 278 -11.04 -32.72 -18.20
C ARG A 278 -10.29 -33.12 -19.46
N LYS A 279 -9.16 -32.47 -19.75
CA LYS A 279 -8.31 -32.78 -20.90
C LYS A 279 -7.68 -34.18 -20.76
N LEU A 280 -7.17 -34.50 -19.57
CA LEU A 280 -6.57 -35.82 -19.28
C LEU A 280 -7.59 -36.96 -19.35
N THR A 281 -8.82 -36.72 -18.92
CA THR A 281 -9.90 -37.73 -18.90
C THR A 281 -10.70 -37.82 -20.20
N ARG A 282 -10.38 -37.02 -21.22
CA ARG A 282 -11.15 -36.89 -22.47
C ARG A 282 -11.28 -38.20 -23.27
N PRO A 283 -10.24 -39.05 -23.40
CA PRO A 283 -10.38 -40.32 -24.12
C PRO A 283 -11.35 -41.28 -23.44
N PHE A 284 -11.30 -41.36 -22.10
CA PHE A 284 -12.22 -42.18 -21.31
C PHE A 284 -13.66 -41.68 -21.39
N GLU A 285 -13.86 -40.35 -21.40
CA GLU A 285 -15.17 -39.73 -21.60
C GLU A 285 -15.79 -40.11 -22.94
N ARG A 286 -15.01 -40.11 -24.03
CA ARG A 286 -15.49 -40.52 -25.36
C ARG A 286 -15.86 -42.01 -25.40
N ALA A 287 -15.02 -42.88 -24.83
CA ALA A 287 -15.30 -44.31 -24.75
C ALA A 287 -16.55 -44.62 -23.90
N ALA A 288 -16.76 -43.86 -22.83
CA ALA A 288 -17.94 -44.00 -21.98
C ALA A 288 -19.22 -43.50 -22.68
N TRP A 289 -19.15 -42.40 -23.45
CA TRP A 289 -20.27 -41.95 -24.28
C TRP A 289 -20.62 -42.98 -25.36
N SER A 290 -19.64 -43.54 -26.06
CA SER A 290 -19.89 -44.59 -27.07
C SER A 290 -20.53 -45.84 -26.47
N LEU A 291 -20.15 -46.22 -25.24
CA LEU A 291 -20.76 -47.33 -24.52
C LEU A 291 -22.20 -47.02 -24.07
N ALA A 292 -22.46 -45.79 -23.64
CA ALA A 292 -23.77 -45.37 -23.16
C ALA A 292 -24.81 -45.26 -24.29
N LEU A 293 -24.37 -44.87 -25.49
CA LEU A 293 -25.21 -44.72 -26.69
C LEU A 293 -25.32 -46.01 -27.52
N GLY A 294 -24.27 -46.83 -27.57
CA GLY A 294 -24.21 -48.09 -28.33
C GLY A 294 -24.79 -49.32 -27.64
N GLY A 295 -25.26 -49.18 -26.40
CA GLY A 295 -25.85 -50.26 -25.60
C GLY A 295 -24.87 -50.91 -24.61
N TRP A 296 -25.36 -51.23 -23.41
CA TRP A 296 -24.53 -51.77 -22.33
C TRP A 296 -24.23 -53.26 -22.55
N PRO A 297 -22.96 -53.70 -22.40
CA PRO A 297 -22.62 -55.11 -22.36
C PRO A 297 -23.39 -55.84 -21.24
N SER A 298 -23.84 -57.07 -21.51
CA SER A 298 -24.62 -57.90 -20.56
C SER A 298 -23.94 -58.18 -19.21
N ARG A 299 -22.61 -57.97 -19.13
CA ARG A 299 -21.80 -58.16 -17.91
C ARG A 299 -21.69 -56.91 -17.01
N LEU A 300 -22.12 -55.73 -17.45
CA LEU A 300 -22.05 -54.51 -16.63
C LEU A 300 -23.20 -54.44 -15.64
N VAL A 301 -22.88 -54.56 -14.35
CA VAL A 301 -23.84 -54.44 -13.24
C VAL A 301 -24.55 -53.08 -13.30
N ARG A 302 -25.88 -53.05 -13.08
CA ARG A 302 -26.74 -51.85 -13.10
C ARG A 302 -26.16 -50.63 -12.35
N ILE A 303 -25.40 -50.87 -11.27
CA ILE A 303 -24.73 -49.83 -10.49
C ILE A 303 -23.63 -49.13 -11.29
N GLY A 304 -22.80 -49.88 -12.02
CA GLY A 304 -21.76 -49.32 -12.89
C GLY A 304 -22.36 -48.47 -14.01
N GLN A 305 -23.48 -48.92 -14.58
CA GLN A 305 -24.21 -48.15 -15.61
C GLN A 305 -24.72 -46.80 -15.07
N ARG A 306 -25.30 -46.79 -13.87
CA ARG A 306 -25.75 -45.56 -13.20
C ARG A 306 -24.59 -44.64 -12.84
N ALA A 307 -23.48 -45.17 -12.34
CA ALA A 307 -22.29 -44.40 -11.98
C ALA A 307 -21.66 -43.73 -13.21
N THR A 308 -21.52 -44.46 -14.32
CA THR A 308 -21.01 -43.91 -15.58
C THR A 308 -21.95 -42.85 -16.15
N ARG A 309 -23.27 -43.07 -16.15
CA ARG A 309 -24.25 -42.04 -16.59
C ARG A 309 -24.20 -40.79 -15.73
N PHE A 310 -24.14 -40.94 -14.41
CA PHE A 310 -24.01 -39.83 -13.48
C PHE A 310 -22.73 -39.02 -13.75
N TRP A 311 -21.60 -39.71 -13.96
CA TRP A 311 -20.35 -39.06 -14.30
C TRP A 311 -20.43 -38.32 -15.65
N LEU A 312 -20.96 -38.94 -16.70
CA LEU A 312 -21.14 -38.32 -18.01
C LEU A 312 -22.08 -37.10 -17.96
N GLU A 313 -23.18 -37.17 -17.20
CA GLU A 313 -24.09 -36.03 -17.00
C GLU A 313 -23.39 -34.90 -16.24
N ALA A 314 -22.64 -35.21 -15.18
CA ALA A 314 -21.87 -34.22 -14.42
C ALA A 314 -20.83 -33.51 -15.31
N ARG A 315 -20.22 -34.23 -16.23
CA ARG A 315 -19.27 -33.72 -17.22
C ARG A 315 -19.93 -32.80 -18.25
N LEU A 316 -21.06 -33.22 -18.81
CA LEU A 316 -21.86 -32.41 -19.74
C LEU A 316 -22.37 -31.15 -19.05
N ARG A 317 -22.90 -31.26 -17.83
CA ARG A 317 -23.32 -30.13 -17.00
C ARG A 317 -22.18 -29.17 -16.73
N PHE A 318 -20.97 -29.63 -16.46
CA PHE A 318 -19.80 -28.76 -16.34
C PHE A 318 -19.47 -28.01 -17.65
N ALA A 319 -19.59 -28.67 -18.80
CA ALA A 319 -19.35 -28.04 -20.10
C ALA A 319 -20.39 -26.94 -20.40
N ILE A 320 -21.67 -27.24 -20.19
CA ILE A 320 -22.78 -26.28 -20.34
C ILE A 320 -22.59 -25.11 -19.36
N ARG A 321 -22.18 -25.39 -18.11
CA ARG A 321 -21.88 -24.33 -17.13
C ARG A 321 -20.79 -23.37 -17.60
N LEU A 322 -19.72 -23.89 -18.20
CA LEU A 322 -18.64 -23.05 -18.70
C LEU A 322 -19.10 -22.19 -19.89
N ARG A 323 -19.93 -22.76 -20.77
CA ARG A 323 -20.50 -22.06 -21.93
C ARG A 323 -21.48 -20.93 -21.52
N LEU A 324 -22.40 -21.23 -20.61
CA LEU A 324 -23.30 -20.22 -20.01
C LEU A 324 -22.54 -19.09 -19.30
N ALA A 325 -21.46 -19.41 -18.58
CA ALA A 325 -20.60 -18.40 -17.97
C ALA A 325 -19.86 -17.57 -19.05
N ARG A 326 -19.36 -18.22 -20.11
CA ARG A 326 -18.71 -17.57 -21.25
C ARG A 326 -19.64 -16.58 -21.98
N TYR A 327 -20.94 -16.83 -22.02
CA TYR A 327 -21.92 -16.00 -22.74
C TYR A 327 -22.63 -14.95 -21.88
N SER A 328 -22.57 -15.05 -20.55
CA SER A 328 -23.26 -14.15 -19.64
C SER A 328 -22.34 -13.69 -18.50
N PRO A 329 -21.91 -12.42 -18.44
CA PRO A 329 -21.04 -11.94 -17.36
C PRO A 329 -21.70 -12.02 -15.98
N ARG A 330 -23.02 -11.83 -15.91
CA ARG A 330 -23.78 -12.04 -14.66
C ARG A 330 -23.65 -13.49 -14.17
N THR A 331 -23.70 -14.44 -15.09
CA THR A 331 -23.52 -15.87 -14.79
C THR A 331 -22.07 -16.19 -14.44
N ALA A 332 -21.10 -15.60 -15.13
CA ALA A 332 -19.67 -15.73 -14.83
C ALA A 332 -19.34 -15.22 -13.43
N LEU A 333 -19.76 -13.99 -13.09
CA LEU A 333 -19.57 -13.40 -11.76
C LEU A 333 -20.17 -14.28 -10.67
N ARG A 334 -21.45 -14.63 -10.81
CA ARG A 334 -22.16 -15.46 -9.83
C ARG A 334 -21.48 -16.82 -9.62
N ARG A 335 -21.09 -17.50 -10.71
CA ARG A 335 -20.42 -18.79 -10.61
C ARG A 335 -19.00 -18.68 -10.09
N GLY A 336 -18.27 -17.64 -10.48
CA GLY A 336 -16.94 -17.33 -9.98
C GLY A 336 -16.97 -17.15 -8.46
N LEU A 337 -17.86 -16.30 -7.95
CA LEU A 337 -18.05 -16.09 -6.52
C LEU A 337 -18.46 -17.38 -5.79
N ARG A 338 -19.43 -18.13 -6.32
CA ARG A 338 -19.86 -19.40 -5.72
C ARG A 338 -18.71 -20.42 -5.61
N ILE A 339 -17.83 -20.47 -6.60
CA ILE A 339 -16.68 -21.39 -6.60
C ILE A 339 -15.57 -20.87 -5.68
N GLY A 340 -15.30 -19.57 -5.74
CA GLY A 340 -14.15 -18.95 -5.11
C GLY A 340 -14.32 -18.66 -3.63
N LEU A 341 -15.48 -18.15 -3.20
CA LEU A 341 -15.70 -17.65 -1.83
C LEU A 341 -15.35 -18.67 -0.73
N PRO A 342 -15.71 -19.97 -0.84
CA PRO A 342 -15.28 -20.96 0.16
C PRO A 342 -13.77 -21.15 0.20
N VAL A 343 -13.11 -21.12 -0.96
CA VAL A 343 -11.66 -21.30 -1.06
C VAL A 343 -10.94 -20.06 -0.55
N SER A 344 -11.43 -18.86 -0.88
CA SER A 344 -10.90 -17.60 -0.34
C SER A 344 -10.98 -17.57 1.18
N ALA A 345 -12.11 -18.00 1.76
CA ALA A 345 -12.26 -18.07 3.21
C ALA A 345 -11.25 -19.03 3.86
N VAL A 346 -10.99 -20.20 3.24
CA VAL A 346 -9.96 -21.15 3.72
C VAL A 346 -8.56 -20.56 3.60
N ILE A 347 -8.27 -19.86 2.49
CA ILE A 347 -6.99 -19.17 2.30
C ILE A 347 -6.84 -18.11 3.40
N ALA A 348 -7.78 -17.16 3.51
CA ALA A 348 -7.77 -16.10 4.51
C ALA A 348 -7.63 -16.64 5.94
N ALA A 349 -8.35 -17.72 6.29
CA ALA A 349 -8.27 -18.33 7.62
C ALA A 349 -6.91 -19.00 7.91
N THR A 350 -6.18 -19.43 6.89
CA THR A 350 -4.88 -20.09 7.06
C THR A 350 -3.69 -19.15 6.85
N VAL A 351 -3.87 -18.01 6.17
CA VAL A 351 -2.84 -16.97 5.92
C VAL A 351 -2.01 -16.61 7.16
N PRO A 352 -2.61 -16.39 8.36
CA PRO A 352 -1.84 -16.16 9.58
C PRO A 352 -0.90 -17.31 9.96
N VAL A 353 -1.31 -18.57 9.73
CA VAL A 353 -0.48 -19.76 9.98
C VAL A 353 0.72 -19.81 9.04
N TRP A 354 0.56 -19.28 7.82
CA TRP A 354 1.65 -19.24 6.86
C TRP A 354 2.60 -18.08 7.10
N GLY A 355 2.29 -17.13 8.01
CA GLY A 355 3.10 -15.96 8.35
C GLY A 355 3.06 -14.83 7.30
N MET A 356 2.04 -14.76 6.45
CA MET A 356 1.89 -13.69 5.44
C MET A 356 0.88 -12.67 5.98
N SER A 357 1.32 -11.62 6.68
CA SER A 357 0.38 -10.71 7.34
C SER A 357 -0.16 -9.61 6.42
N TRP A 358 0.69 -8.98 5.60
CA TRP A 358 0.28 -7.73 4.95
C TRP A 358 -0.54 -7.91 3.66
N TYR A 359 0.00 -8.61 2.65
CA TYR A 359 -0.54 -8.58 1.27
C TYR A 359 -1.85 -9.33 1.05
N PHE A 360 -2.09 -10.38 1.85
CA PHE A 360 -3.26 -11.27 1.69
C PHE A 360 -4.37 -10.98 2.69
N ASP A 361 -4.16 -9.99 3.56
CA ASP A 361 -5.21 -9.51 4.44
C ASP A 361 -6.01 -8.41 3.72
N THR A 362 -7.24 -8.74 3.36
CA THR A 362 -8.17 -7.80 2.71
C THR A 362 -8.53 -6.63 3.62
N GLU A 363 -8.27 -6.76 4.92
CA GLU A 363 -8.39 -5.68 5.90
C GLU A 363 -7.38 -4.54 5.62
N ASN A 364 -6.17 -4.86 5.15
CA ASN A 364 -5.14 -3.87 4.80
C ASN A 364 -5.44 -3.12 3.49
N TRP A 365 -6.29 -3.67 2.62
CA TRP A 365 -6.70 -2.97 1.39
C TRP A 365 -7.59 -1.76 1.73
N ALA A 366 -8.31 -1.83 2.85
CA ALA A 366 -9.06 -0.69 3.37
C ALA A 366 -8.09 0.45 3.76
N ALA A 367 -6.93 0.14 4.37
CA ALA A 367 -5.94 1.15 4.74
C ALA A 367 -5.44 1.96 3.54
N GLY A 368 -5.25 1.34 2.36
CA GLY A 368 -4.90 2.06 1.14
C GLY A 368 -5.98 3.05 0.66
N VAL A 369 -7.26 2.70 0.80
CA VAL A 369 -8.38 3.60 0.52
C VAL A 369 -8.42 4.74 1.54
N TRP A 370 -8.19 4.44 2.82
CA TRP A 370 -8.13 5.43 3.88
C TRP A 370 -6.97 6.40 3.71
N ASN A 371 -5.82 5.92 3.25
CA ASN A 371 -4.69 6.77 2.92
C ASN A 371 -5.08 7.86 1.92
N SER A 372 -5.62 7.48 0.75
CA SER A 372 -6.04 8.46 -0.26
C SER A 372 -7.18 9.36 0.22
N TRP A 373 -8.10 8.85 1.04
CA TRP A 373 -9.20 9.64 1.58
C TRP A 373 -8.74 10.68 2.60
N ALA A 374 -7.84 10.29 3.51
CA ALA A 374 -7.25 11.15 4.53
C ALA A 374 -6.26 12.15 3.91
N GLU A 375 -5.45 11.73 2.94
CA GLU A 375 -4.54 12.59 2.18
C GLU A 375 -5.27 13.80 1.58
N ALA A 376 -6.45 13.58 1.01
CA ALA A 376 -7.25 14.64 0.39
C ALA A 376 -7.90 15.62 1.39
N ARG A 377 -7.93 15.31 2.70
CA ARG A 377 -8.71 16.07 3.70
C ARG A 377 -7.93 16.57 4.90
N THR A 378 -6.78 15.96 5.20
CA THR A 378 -5.99 16.22 6.41
C THR A 378 -5.73 17.71 6.62
N ASP A 379 -5.32 18.43 5.58
CA ASP A 379 -5.03 19.87 5.69
C ASP A 379 -6.28 20.69 6.01
N THR A 380 -7.40 20.42 5.33
CA THR A 380 -8.67 21.11 5.58
C THR A 380 -9.18 20.85 7.00
N TRP A 381 -9.06 19.61 7.48
CA TRP A 381 -9.43 19.27 8.85
C TRP A 381 -8.55 19.97 9.87
N ARG A 382 -7.22 19.88 9.71
CA ARG A 382 -6.26 20.49 10.61
C ARG A 382 -6.41 22.00 10.65
N GLU A 383 -6.57 22.66 9.50
CA GLU A 383 -6.82 24.09 9.40
C GLU A 383 -8.06 24.49 10.22
N ALA A 384 -9.19 23.81 10.02
CA ALA A 384 -10.43 24.08 10.75
C ALA A 384 -10.28 23.87 12.27
N MET A 385 -9.61 22.77 12.66
CA MET A 385 -9.31 22.45 14.06
C MET A 385 -8.48 23.57 14.71
N VAL A 386 -7.37 23.94 14.08
CA VAL A 386 -6.40 24.93 14.57
C VAL A 386 -7.05 26.32 14.65
N GLN A 387 -7.80 26.74 13.64
CA GLN A 387 -8.52 28.01 13.64
C GLN A 387 -9.49 28.11 14.83
N ARG A 388 -10.29 27.06 15.05
CA ARG A 388 -11.27 27.03 16.15
C ARG A 388 -10.60 27.03 17.52
N VAL A 389 -9.53 26.24 17.71
CA VAL A 389 -8.82 26.21 18.99
C VAL A 389 -8.08 27.53 19.24
N ARG A 390 -7.41 28.10 18.23
CA ARG A 390 -6.74 29.39 18.35
C ARG A 390 -7.70 30.51 18.74
N ALA A 391 -8.88 30.57 18.11
CA ALA A 391 -9.91 31.56 18.43
C ALA A 391 -10.44 31.48 19.86
N SER A 392 -10.32 30.32 20.53
CA SER A 392 -10.67 30.16 21.94
C SER A 392 -9.57 30.60 22.93
N GLY A 393 -8.35 30.81 22.43
CA GLY A 393 -7.20 31.28 23.22
C GLY A 393 -7.05 32.80 23.23
N PRO A 394 -6.07 33.33 24.01
CA PRO A 394 -5.77 34.75 24.01
C PRO A 394 -5.29 35.22 22.62
N PRO A 395 -5.82 36.34 22.07
CA PRO A 395 -5.54 36.81 20.71
C PRO A 395 -4.05 37.08 20.40
N ALA A 396 -3.25 37.37 21.42
CA ALA A 396 -1.85 37.78 21.29
C ALA A 396 -0.85 36.62 21.43
N ALA A 397 -1.28 35.36 21.38
CA ALA A 397 -0.41 34.23 21.68
C ALA A 397 0.69 33.99 20.62
N GLY A 398 0.52 34.42 19.36
CA GLY A 398 1.56 34.29 18.31
C GLY A 398 2.18 32.88 18.26
N ALA A 399 3.52 32.79 18.30
CA ALA A 399 4.26 31.53 18.42
C ALA A 399 3.86 30.68 19.63
N GLN A 400 3.46 31.30 20.75
CA GLN A 400 3.10 30.64 22.01
C GLN A 400 1.70 30.01 22.00
N ALA A 401 0.91 30.20 20.94
CA ALA A 401 -0.46 29.68 20.85
C ALA A 401 -0.56 28.15 21.06
N PHE A 402 0.49 27.43 20.65
CA PHE A 402 0.62 25.98 20.71
C PHE A 402 1.92 25.53 21.41
N ALA A 403 2.44 26.34 22.34
CA ALA A 403 3.55 25.93 23.18
C ALA A 403 3.06 24.99 24.30
N VAL A 404 3.86 23.99 24.63
CA VAL A 404 3.67 23.16 25.83
C VAL A 404 4.81 23.38 26.80
N THR A 405 4.51 23.35 28.10
CA THR A 405 5.49 23.59 29.16
C THR A 405 5.56 22.35 30.07
N PRO A 406 6.47 21.41 29.78
CA PRO A 406 6.68 20.25 30.64
C PRO A 406 6.98 20.67 32.07
N ALA A 407 6.37 19.99 33.04
CA ALA A 407 6.63 20.29 34.45
C ALA A 407 8.12 20.09 34.79
N HIS A 408 8.68 21.00 35.59
CA HIS A 408 10.08 20.98 36.02
C HIS A 408 11.12 21.11 34.90
N LEU A 409 10.73 21.58 33.71
CA LEU A 409 11.69 21.99 32.68
C LEU A 409 12.44 23.25 33.15
N PRO A 410 13.79 23.23 33.23
CA PRO A 410 14.53 24.41 33.62
C PRO A 410 14.49 25.49 32.54
N ALA A 411 14.37 26.76 32.93
CA ALA A 411 14.49 27.89 31.98
C ALA A 411 15.92 27.99 31.40
N ARG A 412 16.93 27.65 32.22
CA ARG A 412 18.34 27.50 31.87
C ARG A 412 18.93 26.26 32.53
N GLY A 413 19.82 25.56 31.84
CA GLY A 413 20.52 24.38 32.35
C GLY A 413 20.20 23.10 31.59
N ASP A 414 20.87 22.04 32.00
CA ASP A 414 20.83 20.77 31.29
C ASP A 414 19.55 19.99 31.61
N PHE A 415 19.03 19.29 30.60
CA PHE A 415 17.90 18.38 30.76
C PHE A 415 17.91 17.34 29.65
N SER A 416 17.09 16.30 29.82
CA SER A 416 16.91 15.25 28.81
C SER A 416 15.43 15.06 28.47
N PHE A 417 15.17 14.49 27.31
CA PHE A 417 13.85 14.01 26.92
C PHE A 417 14.00 12.80 25.99
N ILE A 418 12.92 12.06 25.78
CA ILE A 418 12.92 10.88 24.91
C ILE A 418 12.10 11.20 23.66
N VAL A 419 12.55 10.72 22.50
CA VAL A 419 11.80 10.70 21.25
C VAL A 419 11.66 9.25 20.80
N ILE A 420 10.44 8.83 20.47
CA ILE A 420 10.12 7.48 20.00
C ILE A 420 9.03 7.54 18.91
N GLY A 421 9.30 7.05 17.70
CA GLY A 421 8.34 7.04 16.59
C GLY A 421 7.63 5.70 16.43
N ASP A 422 6.48 5.72 15.77
CA ASP A 422 5.81 4.54 15.19
C ASP A 422 5.62 3.40 16.21
N THR A 423 5.12 3.76 17.39
CA THR A 423 5.00 2.80 18.48
C THR A 423 3.82 1.85 18.32
N GLY A 424 2.74 2.28 17.65
CA GLY A 424 1.36 1.88 17.93
C GLY A 424 0.90 0.46 17.57
N GLU A 425 1.76 -0.54 17.49
CA GLU A 425 1.42 -1.89 16.99
C GLU A 425 0.60 -2.70 18.03
N GLY A 426 0.93 -2.58 19.32
CA GLY A 426 0.25 -3.29 20.42
C GLY A 426 0.66 -4.75 20.62
N ASP A 427 1.74 -5.20 19.97
CA ASP A 427 2.20 -6.59 20.01
C ASP A 427 3.60 -6.76 20.64
N ALA A 428 4.20 -7.96 20.49
CA ALA A 428 5.51 -8.28 21.06
C ALA A 428 6.63 -7.31 20.62
N SER A 429 6.59 -6.84 19.38
CA SER A 429 7.59 -5.94 18.81
C SER A 429 7.62 -4.58 19.51
N GLN A 430 6.46 -4.04 19.89
CA GLN A 430 6.38 -2.84 20.73
C GLN A 430 6.69 -3.14 22.20
N HIS A 431 6.12 -4.21 22.75
CA HIS A 431 6.27 -4.53 24.17
C HIS A 431 7.71 -4.82 24.59
N VAL A 432 8.56 -5.29 23.67
CA VAL A 432 9.96 -5.60 23.95
C VAL A 432 10.79 -4.37 24.35
N LEU A 433 10.36 -3.15 23.98
CA LEU A 433 11.05 -1.91 24.36
C LEU A 433 10.68 -1.37 25.73
N ARG A 434 9.62 -1.91 26.38
CA ARG A 434 9.06 -1.34 27.60
C ARG A 434 10.08 -1.19 28.73
N ASP A 435 10.94 -2.18 28.91
CA ASP A 435 11.95 -2.17 29.98
C ASP A 435 13.01 -1.10 29.73
N SER A 436 13.52 -1.00 28.51
CA SER A 436 14.46 0.05 28.10
C SER A 436 13.84 1.45 28.19
N LEU A 437 12.59 1.61 27.74
CA LEU A 437 11.86 2.88 27.81
C LEU A 437 11.65 3.31 29.26
N TRP A 438 11.26 2.39 30.14
CA TRP A 438 11.09 2.68 31.55
C TRP A 438 12.44 3.05 32.20
N GLN A 439 13.51 2.30 31.91
CA GLN A 439 14.85 2.60 32.40
C GLN A 439 15.30 4.00 31.97
N ALA A 440 15.09 4.36 30.71
CA ALA A 440 15.43 5.68 30.19
C ALA A 440 14.56 6.78 30.83
N ALA A 441 13.23 6.59 30.87
CA ALA A 441 12.28 7.58 31.38
C ALA A 441 12.34 7.78 32.90
N ALA A 442 12.92 6.82 33.63
CA ALA A 442 13.15 6.92 35.08
C ALA A 442 14.38 7.75 35.43
N GLN A 443 15.22 8.13 34.45
CA GLN A 443 16.38 8.98 34.71
C GLN A 443 15.94 10.35 35.22
N PRO A 444 16.60 10.90 36.26
CA PRO A 444 16.15 12.11 36.94
C PRO A 444 16.22 13.36 36.08
N ASP A 445 16.95 13.35 34.97
CA ASP A 445 17.07 14.48 34.04
C ASP A 445 16.07 14.43 32.90
N VAL A 446 15.38 13.30 32.70
CA VAL A 446 14.35 13.17 31.68
C VAL A 446 13.09 13.92 32.13
N ARG A 447 12.64 14.88 31.33
CA ARG A 447 11.53 15.80 31.66
C ARG A 447 10.23 15.47 30.94
N PHE A 448 10.29 14.85 29.77
CA PHE A 448 9.13 14.47 28.96
C PHE A 448 9.50 13.43 27.90
N VAL A 449 8.48 12.85 27.28
CA VAL A 449 8.59 11.97 26.10
C VAL A 449 7.82 12.60 24.94
N VAL A 450 8.34 12.46 23.72
CA VAL A 450 7.70 12.86 22.48
C VAL A 450 7.52 11.64 21.59
N LEU A 451 6.30 11.39 21.14
CA LEU A 451 6.00 10.41 20.10
C LEU A 451 6.09 11.09 18.74
N SER A 452 6.92 10.58 17.83
CA SER A 452 7.31 11.27 16.58
C SER A 452 6.61 10.79 15.31
N SER A 453 5.47 10.11 15.42
CA SER A 453 4.51 9.70 14.36
C SER A 453 3.76 8.46 14.85
N ASP A 454 2.70 8.08 14.12
CA ASP A 454 1.97 6.81 14.19
C ASP A 454 1.83 6.25 15.61
N VAL A 455 1.03 6.96 16.41
CA VAL A 455 0.80 6.59 17.81
C VAL A 455 0.02 5.30 17.91
N VAL A 456 -0.91 5.04 16.98
CA VAL A 456 -1.79 3.88 17.00
C VAL A 456 -2.07 3.32 15.60
N TYR A 457 -1.74 2.05 15.39
CA TYR A 457 -2.15 1.27 14.21
C TYR A 457 -3.50 0.55 14.42
N PRO A 458 -4.21 0.19 13.33
CA PRO A 458 -3.93 0.54 11.95
C PRO A 458 -4.52 1.89 11.52
N THR A 459 -5.43 2.51 12.27
CA THR A 459 -6.17 3.70 11.81
C THR A 459 -6.35 4.81 12.86
N GLY A 460 -5.58 4.86 13.95
CA GLY A 460 -5.74 5.93 14.96
C GLY A 460 -7.02 5.88 15.80
N ALA A 461 -7.80 4.79 15.72
CA ALA A 461 -9.09 4.67 16.39
C ALA A 461 -8.96 4.49 17.92
N MET A 462 -9.82 5.16 18.70
CA MET A 462 -9.78 5.13 20.18
C MET A 462 -9.83 3.71 20.78
N ARG A 463 -10.52 2.76 20.14
CA ARG A 463 -10.61 1.37 20.61
C ARG A 463 -9.24 0.67 20.74
N ASN A 464 -8.23 1.11 19.98
CA ASN A 464 -6.91 0.50 19.98
C ASN A 464 -5.94 1.17 20.96
N TYR A 465 -6.26 2.36 21.48
CA TYR A 465 -5.36 3.11 22.36
C TYR A 465 -4.96 2.34 23.62
N GLU A 466 -5.85 1.52 24.19
CA GLU A 466 -5.55 0.78 25.42
C GLU A 466 -4.39 -0.21 25.24
N ALA A 467 -4.47 -1.04 24.20
CA ALA A 467 -3.44 -2.03 23.90
C ALA A 467 -2.18 -1.38 23.28
N ASN A 468 -2.34 -0.34 22.47
CA ASN A 468 -1.28 0.16 21.58
C ASN A 468 -0.54 1.40 22.15
N PHE A 469 -1.13 2.11 23.12
CA PHE A 469 -0.51 3.28 23.74
C PHE A 469 -0.49 3.18 25.27
N TRP A 470 -1.65 3.02 25.92
CA TRP A 470 -1.72 3.10 27.38
C TRP A 470 -0.96 1.97 28.08
N LEU A 471 -1.09 0.73 27.61
CA LEU A 471 -0.39 -0.43 28.18
C LEU A 471 1.13 -0.38 27.93
N PRO A 472 1.64 -0.10 26.71
CA PRO A 472 3.08 0.00 26.45
C PRO A 472 3.77 1.11 27.24
N PHE A 473 3.11 2.27 27.43
CA PHE A 473 3.66 3.41 28.16
C PHE A 473 3.41 3.35 29.68
N LYS A 474 2.75 2.29 30.18
CA LYS A 474 2.51 2.09 31.61
C LYS A 474 3.83 2.02 32.38
N GLY A 475 4.09 3.05 33.18
CA GLY A 475 5.31 3.23 33.97
C GLY A 475 6.04 4.54 33.67
N VAL A 476 5.76 5.17 32.53
CA VAL A 476 6.27 6.50 32.16
C VAL A 476 5.56 7.56 33.01
N ARG A 477 6.32 8.23 33.89
CA ARG A 477 5.79 9.20 34.88
C ARG A 477 5.92 10.66 34.45
N VAL A 478 6.76 10.93 33.45
CA VAL A 478 6.89 12.25 32.84
C VAL A 478 5.77 12.49 31.82
N PRO A 479 5.44 13.75 31.50
CA PRO A 479 4.47 14.05 30.45
C PRO A 479 4.86 13.45 29.10
N VAL A 480 3.84 12.98 28.36
CA VAL A 480 3.96 12.42 27.02
C VAL A 480 3.23 13.34 26.04
N TYR A 481 3.97 13.83 25.05
CA TYR A 481 3.48 14.61 23.93
C TYR A 481 3.61 13.77 22.65
N ALA A 482 2.87 14.13 21.61
CA ALA A 482 2.86 13.39 20.35
C ALA A 482 2.56 14.32 19.18
N ILE A 483 3.12 13.99 18.02
CA ILE A 483 2.60 14.43 16.72
C ILE A 483 1.99 13.21 16.01
N PRO A 484 0.94 13.38 15.20
CA PRO A 484 0.37 12.27 14.46
C PRO A 484 1.21 11.89 13.25
N GLY A 485 1.19 10.61 12.90
CA GLY A 485 1.59 10.14 11.57
C GLY A 485 0.37 9.92 10.68
N ASN A 486 0.57 9.33 9.51
CA ASN A 486 -0.51 9.05 8.55
C ASN A 486 -1.57 8.11 9.13
N HIS A 487 -1.18 7.11 9.93
CA HIS A 487 -2.13 6.15 10.49
C HIS A 487 -3.10 6.79 11.50
N ASP A 488 -2.67 7.84 12.20
CA ASP A 488 -3.51 8.59 13.15
C ASP A 488 -4.60 9.42 12.42
N TRP A 489 -4.34 9.83 11.17
CA TRP A 489 -5.25 10.63 10.36
C TRP A 489 -6.34 9.81 9.65
N TYR A 490 -6.19 8.48 9.56
CA TYR A 490 -7.15 7.61 8.87
C TYR A 490 -8.54 7.59 9.53
N ASP A 491 -8.62 7.86 10.84
CA ASP A 491 -9.88 8.02 11.58
C ASP A 491 -10.10 9.49 12.02
N ALA A 492 -9.79 10.43 11.11
CA ALA A 492 -10.07 11.85 11.27
C ALA A 492 -9.46 12.49 12.54
N LEU A 493 -8.39 11.89 13.08
CA LEU A 493 -7.63 12.32 14.25
C LEU A 493 -8.42 12.36 15.58
N GLU A 494 -9.55 11.67 15.68
CA GLU A 494 -10.42 11.74 16.88
C GLU A 494 -9.78 11.12 18.12
N GLY A 495 -9.20 9.92 17.96
CA GLY A 495 -8.54 9.21 19.06
C GLY A 495 -7.33 9.97 19.61
N PHE A 496 -6.55 10.54 18.70
CA PHE A 496 -5.41 11.41 19.02
C PHE A 496 -5.87 12.68 19.72
N ALA A 497 -6.88 13.37 19.18
CA ALA A 497 -7.39 14.62 19.74
C ALA A 497 -7.89 14.42 21.17
N ALA A 498 -8.66 13.35 21.42
CA ALA A 498 -9.18 13.02 22.74
C ALA A 498 -8.07 12.66 23.75
N THR A 499 -6.97 12.06 23.30
CA THR A 499 -5.88 11.59 24.16
C THR A 499 -4.87 12.67 24.50
N PHE A 500 -4.44 13.44 23.50
CA PHE A 500 -3.28 14.32 23.62
C PHE A 500 -3.62 15.80 23.79
N LEU A 501 -4.79 16.24 23.31
CA LEU A 501 -5.20 17.62 23.48
C LEU A 501 -5.85 17.84 24.84
N GLU A 502 -5.76 19.07 25.33
CA GLU A 502 -6.58 19.54 26.45
C GLU A 502 -8.07 19.25 26.17
N PRO A 503 -8.87 18.78 27.14
CA PRO A 503 -10.27 18.41 26.90
C PRO A 503 -11.14 19.50 26.24
N SER A 504 -10.83 20.78 26.50
CA SER A 504 -11.48 21.92 25.83
C SER A 504 -11.06 22.06 24.38
N ALA A 505 -9.75 21.96 24.09
CA ALA A 505 -9.20 21.99 22.75
C ALA A 505 -9.66 20.79 21.91
N ALA A 506 -9.65 19.58 22.48
CA ALA A 506 -10.13 18.35 21.85
C ALA A 506 -11.58 18.49 21.34
N ARG A 507 -12.47 18.99 22.22
CA ARG A 507 -13.88 19.23 21.88
C ARG A 507 -14.05 20.24 20.75
N LEU A 508 -13.32 21.35 20.81
CA LEU A 508 -13.38 22.40 19.80
C LEU A 508 -12.83 21.92 18.45
N ALA A 509 -11.70 21.21 18.48
CA ALA A 509 -11.06 20.65 17.31
C ALA A 509 -11.98 19.64 16.60
N MET A 510 -12.46 18.63 17.33
CA MET A 510 -13.36 17.62 16.74
C MET A 510 -14.65 18.24 16.17
N ARG A 511 -15.26 19.21 16.85
CA ARG A 511 -16.43 19.93 16.31
C ARG A 511 -16.12 20.68 15.01
N ALA A 512 -15.02 21.42 14.96
CA ALA A 512 -14.63 22.16 13.76
C ALA A 512 -14.33 21.21 12.59
N ARG A 513 -13.71 20.08 12.87
CA ARG A 513 -13.45 19.01 11.91
C ARG A 513 -14.75 18.40 11.37
N ILE A 514 -15.76 18.18 12.21
CA ILE A 514 -17.11 17.72 11.80
C ILE A 514 -17.80 18.74 10.89
N GLU A 515 -17.71 20.03 11.24
CA GLU A 515 -18.27 21.11 10.42
C GLU A 515 -17.58 21.20 9.06
N ALA A 516 -16.26 21.06 9.00
CA ALA A 516 -15.47 21.09 7.77
C ALA A 516 -15.76 19.90 6.83
N ASP A 517 -16.18 18.77 7.37
CA ASP A 517 -16.54 17.57 6.59
C ASP A 517 -18.04 17.51 6.24
N GLU A 518 -18.77 18.62 6.38
CA GLU A 518 -20.23 18.71 6.15
C GLU A 518 -21.05 17.64 6.89
N ARG A 519 -20.54 17.16 8.03
CA ARG A 519 -21.10 16.05 8.83
C ARG A 519 -21.16 14.71 8.07
N LEU A 520 -20.26 14.47 7.12
CA LEU A 520 -20.08 13.17 6.48
C LEU A 520 -19.60 12.12 7.51
N THR A 521 -18.67 12.48 8.40
CA THR A 521 -18.45 11.69 9.64
C THR A 521 -19.68 11.79 10.53
N THR A 522 -20.27 10.67 10.93
CA THR A 522 -21.49 10.68 11.78
C THR A 522 -21.20 10.88 13.27
N THR A 523 -19.99 11.32 13.64
CA THR A 523 -19.59 11.60 15.03
C THR A 523 -20.49 12.69 15.61
N THR A 524 -21.10 12.41 16.75
CA THR A 524 -21.98 13.36 17.47
C THR A 524 -21.25 14.03 18.63
N ASP A 525 -21.85 15.08 19.19
CA ASP A 525 -21.38 15.69 20.44
C ASP A 525 -21.28 14.67 21.59
N HIS A 526 -22.19 13.70 21.65
CA HIS A 526 -22.15 12.64 22.65
C HIS A 526 -20.91 11.75 22.47
N ASP A 527 -20.58 11.41 21.23
CA ASP A 527 -19.41 10.58 20.91
C ASP A 527 -18.11 11.33 21.27
N ILE A 528 -18.03 12.63 20.98
CA ILE A 528 -16.90 13.49 21.40
C ILE A 528 -16.68 13.42 22.91
N GLU A 529 -17.73 13.59 23.72
CA GLU A 529 -17.60 13.50 25.17
C GLU A 529 -17.20 12.09 25.62
N ALA A 530 -17.71 11.04 24.97
CA ALA A 530 -17.37 9.67 25.29
C ALA A 530 -15.89 9.35 25.00
N LEU A 531 -15.34 9.85 23.88
CA LEU A 531 -13.92 9.73 23.54
C LEU A 531 -13.03 10.42 24.59
N ILE A 532 -13.34 11.68 24.93
CA ILE A 532 -12.60 12.46 25.94
C ILE A 532 -12.68 11.77 27.32
N ALA A 533 -13.86 11.28 27.71
CA ALA A 533 -14.04 10.58 28.97
C ALA A 533 -13.26 9.25 29.01
N THR A 534 -13.21 8.53 27.89
CA THR A 534 -12.45 7.28 27.74
C THR A 534 -10.95 7.54 27.89
N ALA A 535 -10.40 8.51 27.16
CA ALA A 535 -8.99 8.91 27.29
C ALA A 535 -8.66 9.33 28.73
N ALA A 536 -9.50 10.15 29.35
CA ALA A 536 -9.30 10.59 30.73
C ALA A 536 -9.35 9.43 31.74
N ARG A 537 -10.24 8.44 31.53
CA ARG A 537 -10.30 7.22 32.35
C ARG A 537 -9.02 6.42 32.19
N LEU A 538 -8.63 6.10 30.96
CA LEU A 538 -7.43 5.30 30.67
C LEU A 538 -6.16 5.97 31.22
N GLY A 539 -6.01 7.29 31.06
CA GLY A 539 -4.88 8.02 31.64
C GLY A 539 -4.77 7.89 33.17
N ARG A 540 -5.91 7.82 33.88
CA ARG A 540 -5.92 7.56 35.33
C ARG A 540 -5.57 6.11 35.67
N GLU A 541 -6.15 5.14 34.97
CA GLU A 541 -5.92 3.70 35.22
C GLU A 541 -4.47 3.27 34.96
N TYR A 542 -3.88 3.79 33.88
CA TYR A 542 -2.51 3.47 33.48
C TYR A 542 -1.45 4.41 34.06
N GLY A 543 -1.87 5.55 34.62
CA GLY A 543 -0.98 6.53 35.26
C GLY A 543 -0.07 7.27 34.28
N VAL A 544 -0.45 7.37 33.00
CA VAL A 544 0.31 8.05 31.94
C VAL A 544 -0.22 9.47 31.79
N ARG A 545 0.69 10.46 31.78
CA ARG A 545 0.35 11.90 31.74
C ARG A 545 0.34 12.43 30.32
N VAL A 546 -0.84 12.73 29.78
CA VAL A 546 -1.08 13.31 28.44
C VAL A 546 -1.99 14.55 28.55
N ALA A 547 -2.71 14.91 27.47
CA ALA A 547 -3.69 16.01 27.43
C ALA A 547 -3.13 17.40 27.72
N GLY A 548 -1.86 17.65 27.34
CA GLY A 548 -1.17 18.93 27.53
C GLY A 548 -1.05 19.78 26.26
N GLN A 549 -1.55 19.30 25.12
CA GLN A 549 -1.41 19.95 23.82
C GLN A 549 -2.69 20.72 23.44
N ARG A 550 -2.57 21.68 22.51
CA ARG A 550 -3.74 22.42 21.96
C ARG A 550 -3.91 22.24 20.46
N ALA A 551 -2.97 21.59 19.78
CA ALA A 551 -3.04 21.20 18.38
C ALA A 551 -2.27 19.87 18.17
N SER A 552 -2.31 19.33 16.96
CA SER A 552 -1.53 18.15 16.55
C SER A 552 -0.03 18.41 16.44
N PHE A 553 0.38 19.68 16.54
CA PHE A 553 1.76 20.16 16.54
C PHE A 553 1.98 21.06 17.76
N PHE A 554 3.25 21.22 18.15
CA PHE A 554 3.59 22.01 19.33
C PHE A 554 5.04 22.47 19.33
N GLN A 555 5.39 23.30 20.31
CA GLN A 555 6.78 23.61 20.61
C GLN A 555 7.08 23.55 22.11
N VAL A 556 8.34 23.26 22.43
CA VAL A 556 8.91 23.41 23.78
C VAL A 556 10.13 24.30 23.66
N GLN A 557 10.14 25.43 24.35
CA GLN A 557 11.28 26.34 24.33
C GLN A 557 11.79 26.64 25.74
N THR A 558 13.11 26.65 25.88
CA THR A 558 13.84 27.24 27.02
C THR A 558 14.47 28.56 26.55
N GLU A 559 15.33 29.19 27.37
CA GLU A 559 16.05 30.38 26.91
C GLU A 559 17.03 30.08 25.77
N GLU A 560 17.61 28.88 25.75
CA GLU A 560 18.70 28.52 24.85
C GLU A 560 18.27 27.46 23.82
N PHE A 561 17.31 26.60 24.12
CA PHE A 561 16.88 25.50 23.25
C PHE A 561 15.43 25.65 22.76
N ALA A 562 15.15 25.20 21.54
CA ALA A 562 13.81 25.08 20.98
C ALA A 562 13.61 23.73 20.30
N LEU A 563 12.61 22.99 20.78
CA LEU A 563 12.02 21.84 20.08
C LEU A 563 10.75 22.31 19.36
N ILE A 564 10.67 22.03 18.07
CA ILE A 564 9.51 22.35 17.23
C ILE A 564 9.01 21.04 16.61
N ALA A 565 7.83 20.61 17.03
CA ALA A 565 7.18 19.39 16.57
C ALA A 565 6.12 19.74 15.54
N VAL A 566 6.28 19.23 14.30
CA VAL A 566 5.49 19.59 13.13
C VAL A 566 4.73 18.36 12.65
N ASP A 567 3.42 18.52 12.51
CA ASP A 567 2.55 17.52 11.93
C ASP A 567 2.58 17.68 10.41
N THR A 568 3.11 16.69 9.70
CA THR A 568 3.22 16.69 8.24
C THR A 568 2.01 16.08 7.53
N GLY A 569 0.98 15.69 8.29
CA GLY A 569 -0.21 15.03 7.76
C GLY A 569 0.10 13.75 7.01
N VAL A 570 -0.76 13.38 6.05
CA VAL A 570 -0.54 12.23 5.15
C VAL A 570 0.22 12.64 3.88
N ALA A 571 0.02 13.89 3.41
CA ALA A 571 0.56 14.39 2.14
C ALA A 571 1.97 15.01 2.25
N ARG A 572 2.66 14.83 3.39
CA ARG A 572 4.01 15.39 3.66
C ARG A 572 4.08 16.92 3.52
N ARG A 573 3.03 17.62 3.96
CA ARG A 573 2.92 19.07 3.90
C ARG A 573 2.17 19.65 5.09
N VAL A 574 2.19 20.97 5.22
CA VAL A 574 1.45 21.69 6.25
C VAL A 574 0.37 22.59 5.64
N ASP A 575 -0.74 22.79 6.35
CA ASP A 575 -1.74 23.79 5.96
C ASP A 575 -1.25 25.22 6.25
N ALA A 576 -2.00 26.21 5.79
CA ALA A 576 -1.65 27.63 5.92
C ALA A 576 -1.52 28.09 7.39
N GLU A 577 -2.30 27.52 8.31
CA GLU A 577 -2.29 27.91 9.72
C GLU A 577 -1.07 27.35 10.44
N GLN A 578 -0.76 26.08 10.21
CA GLN A 578 0.46 25.48 10.74
C GLN A 578 1.71 26.10 10.11
N TRP A 579 1.68 26.45 8.81
CA TRP A 579 2.78 27.16 8.16
C TRP A 579 3.07 28.51 8.80
N ALA A 580 2.02 29.33 9.00
CA ALA A 580 2.15 30.64 9.64
C ALA A 580 2.66 30.50 11.10
N TRP A 581 2.17 29.50 11.83
CA TRP A 581 2.66 29.18 13.16
C TRP A 581 4.14 28.75 13.14
N LEU A 582 4.53 27.86 12.22
CA LEU A 582 5.89 27.34 12.11
C LEU A 582 6.90 28.47 11.84
N GLN A 583 6.56 29.40 10.94
CA GLN A 583 7.36 30.61 10.71
C GLN A 583 7.50 31.44 11.99
N SER A 584 6.42 31.64 12.73
CA SER A 584 6.44 32.40 13.99
C SER A 584 7.26 31.69 15.08
N ALA A 585 7.12 30.37 15.21
CA ALA A 585 7.85 29.54 16.16
C ALA A 585 9.37 29.56 15.90
N LEU A 586 9.77 29.37 14.64
CA LEU A 586 11.17 29.45 14.21
C LEU A 586 11.76 30.85 14.39
N GLN A 587 11.00 31.89 14.08
CA GLN A 587 11.42 33.27 14.32
C GLN A 587 11.60 33.56 15.82
N ALA A 588 10.72 33.04 16.68
CA ALA A 588 10.84 33.15 18.14
C ALA A 588 12.02 32.33 18.70
N ALA A 589 12.44 31.28 17.99
CA ALA A 589 13.58 30.45 18.32
C ALA A 589 14.93 31.01 17.82
N GLN A 590 14.95 32.18 17.17
CA GLN A 590 16.17 32.76 16.63
C GLN A 590 17.26 32.90 17.72
N GLY A 591 18.46 32.38 17.45
CA GLY A 591 19.59 32.40 18.40
C GLY A 591 19.62 31.22 19.36
N LYS A 592 18.59 30.37 19.38
CA LYS A 592 18.53 29.12 20.14
C LYS A 592 19.13 27.95 19.35
N PHE A 593 19.42 26.85 20.03
CA PHE A 593 19.57 25.56 19.36
C PHE A 593 18.20 25.06 18.93
N ILE A 594 17.99 24.89 17.63
CA ILE A 594 16.71 24.47 17.06
C ILE A 594 16.79 22.99 16.68
N MET A 595 15.90 22.21 17.27
CA MET A 595 15.59 20.83 16.88
C MET A 595 14.16 20.78 16.35
N ALA A 596 13.97 20.18 15.18
CA ALA A 596 12.67 19.91 14.60
C ALA A 596 12.35 18.40 14.68
N VAL A 597 11.11 18.07 15.02
CA VAL A 597 10.55 16.73 14.90
C VAL A 597 9.42 16.78 13.87
N LEU A 598 9.48 15.96 12.83
CA LEU A 598 8.51 15.88 11.74
C LEU A 598 7.80 14.53 11.76
N GLY A 599 6.60 14.45 11.18
CA GLY A 599 5.92 13.16 11.02
C GLY A 599 6.60 12.25 9.98
N HIS A 600 7.20 12.83 8.93
CA HIS A 600 7.93 12.09 7.89
C HIS A 600 9.40 12.54 7.79
N PRO A 601 10.34 11.63 7.48
CA PRO A 601 11.76 11.94 7.40
C PRO A 601 12.13 12.58 6.06
N LEU A 602 13.06 13.53 6.08
CA LEU A 602 13.61 14.13 4.85
C LEU A 602 14.56 13.19 4.12
N TYR A 603 15.20 12.29 4.87
CA TYR A 603 16.09 11.25 4.38
C TYR A 603 15.67 9.92 4.98
N ALA A 604 15.49 8.89 4.16
CA ALA A 604 15.28 7.52 4.62
C ALA A 604 15.78 6.50 3.59
N GLY A 605 16.18 5.30 4.01
CA GLY A 605 16.60 4.23 3.10
C GLY A 605 17.85 4.59 2.27
N GLY A 606 18.68 5.52 2.74
CA GLY A 606 19.81 6.07 2.00
C GLY A 606 19.44 7.11 0.93
N HIS A 607 18.17 7.54 0.85
CA HIS A 607 17.67 8.47 -0.16
C HIS A 607 17.20 9.79 0.44
N TYR A 608 17.22 10.86 -0.37
CA TYR A 608 16.56 12.13 -0.07
C TYR A 608 15.12 12.06 -0.59
N LEU A 609 14.14 12.21 0.31
CA LEU A 609 12.74 11.88 0.06
C LEU A 609 11.89 13.03 -0.48
N VAL A 610 12.46 14.24 -0.57
CA VAL A 610 11.77 15.38 -1.17
C VAL A 610 11.70 15.18 -2.69
N ASP A 611 10.48 15.25 -3.23
CA ASP A 611 10.28 15.24 -4.67
C ASP A 611 10.91 16.49 -5.31
N ARG A 612 11.69 16.29 -6.38
CA ARG A 612 12.35 17.39 -7.08
C ARG A 612 11.37 18.28 -7.84
N GLU A 613 10.17 17.76 -8.12
CA GLU A 613 9.08 18.47 -8.79
C GLU A 613 8.10 19.12 -7.79
N ASP A 614 8.32 18.99 -6.48
CA ASP A 614 7.51 19.63 -5.44
C ASP A 614 7.67 21.16 -5.48
N ASP A 615 6.64 21.85 -5.98
CA ASP A 615 6.53 23.30 -6.02
C ASP A 615 5.50 23.86 -5.01
N ASP A 616 4.97 23.01 -4.12
CA ASP A 616 4.01 23.44 -3.10
C ASP A 616 4.73 24.37 -2.10
N PRO A 617 4.25 25.62 -1.91
CA PRO A 617 4.90 26.59 -1.02
C PRO A 617 4.86 26.19 0.46
N THR A 618 4.08 25.17 0.79
CA THR A 618 3.93 24.56 2.12
C THR A 618 4.29 23.07 2.12
N GLY A 619 4.82 22.59 0.99
CA GLY A 619 5.26 21.22 0.77
C GLY A 619 6.56 20.86 1.49
N PHE A 620 7.02 19.64 1.28
CA PHE A 620 8.14 19.08 2.02
C PHE A 620 9.45 19.80 1.68
N ALA A 621 9.61 20.20 0.41
CA ALA A 621 10.73 21.03 -0.04
C ALA A 621 10.75 22.39 0.69
N ALA A 622 9.58 23.03 0.83
CA ALA A 622 9.45 24.32 1.49
C ALA A 622 9.72 24.24 2.99
N ILE A 623 9.24 23.19 3.66
CA ILE A 623 9.51 22.90 5.07
C ILE A 623 11.03 22.74 5.28
N HIS A 624 11.70 21.93 4.45
CA HIS A 624 13.14 21.75 4.54
C HIS A 624 13.89 23.08 4.36
N ALA A 625 13.55 23.85 3.33
CA ALA A 625 14.16 25.16 3.08
C ALA A 625 13.92 26.17 4.23
N LEU A 626 12.74 26.14 4.85
CA LEU A 626 12.38 26.96 6.01
C LEU A 626 13.25 26.60 7.23
N LEU A 627 13.36 25.31 7.56
CA LEU A 627 14.20 24.83 8.67
C LEU A 627 15.68 25.20 8.46
N ARG A 628 16.19 25.01 7.24
CA ARG A 628 17.55 25.43 6.86
C ARG A 628 17.77 26.92 7.04
N ARG A 629 16.85 27.75 6.57
CA ARG A 629 16.95 29.22 6.66
C ARG A 629 17.03 29.73 8.09
N HIS A 630 16.33 29.08 9.02
CA HIS A 630 16.35 29.42 10.44
C HIS A 630 17.49 28.73 11.21
N GLY A 631 18.32 27.91 10.56
CA GLY A 631 19.47 27.27 11.18
C GLY A 631 19.11 26.12 12.10
N ALA A 632 18.07 25.34 11.78
CA ALA A 632 17.79 24.07 12.45
C ALA A 632 19.03 23.17 12.43
N ALA A 633 19.44 22.68 13.60
CA ALA A 633 20.62 21.84 13.75
C ALA A 633 20.28 20.35 13.65
N ILE A 634 19.12 19.96 14.20
CA ILE A 634 18.62 18.59 14.20
C ILE A 634 17.23 18.56 13.56
N VAL A 635 17.03 17.61 12.65
CA VAL A 635 15.71 17.18 12.18
C VAL A 635 15.55 15.70 12.48
N MET A 636 14.43 15.31 13.07
CA MET A 636 14.15 13.91 13.41
C MET A 636 12.72 13.57 13.00
N ALA A 637 12.46 12.35 12.54
CA ALA A 637 11.11 11.91 12.21
C ALA A 637 10.93 10.40 12.41
N GLY A 638 9.68 9.93 12.51
CA GLY A 638 9.33 8.51 12.41
C GLY A 638 8.98 8.10 10.97
N ASP A 639 7.84 7.43 10.76
CA ASP A 639 7.27 6.87 9.51
C ASP A 639 8.07 5.71 8.91
N THR A 640 9.40 5.81 8.87
CA THR A 640 10.25 4.69 8.46
C THR A 640 10.64 3.86 9.67
N HIS A 641 10.28 2.57 9.66
CA HIS A 641 10.36 1.67 10.81
C HIS A 641 11.77 1.11 11.06
N ASP A 642 12.74 1.99 11.27
CA ASP A 642 14.11 1.68 11.68
C ASP A 642 14.75 2.91 12.37
N LEU A 643 16.06 2.84 12.63
CA LEU A 643 16.84 3.98 13.10
C LEU A 643 17.93 4.30 12.08
N GLU A 644 17.95 5.54 11.60
CA GLU A 644 18.95 6.02 10.64
C GLU A 644 19.52 7.38 11.06
N TYR A 645 20.67 7.70 10.52
CA TYR A 645 21.40 8.94 10.76
C TYR A 645 22.01 9.47 9.47
N TYR A 646 21.93 10.78 9.25
CA TYR A 646 22.54 11.46 8.11
C TYR A 646 23.15 12.81 8.50
N VAL A 647 24.24 13.17 7.83
CA VAL A 647 24.82 14.53 7.91
C VAL A 647 24.63 15.24 6.58
N GLU A 648 23.78 16.26 6.58
CA GLU A 648 23.59 17.10 5.42
C GLU A 648 24.57 18.28 5.45
N PRO A 649 25.44 18.44 4.43
CA PRO A 649 26.47 19.47 4.43
C PRO A 649 25.86 20.88 4.41
N PRO A 650 26.62 21.93 4.79
CA PRO A 650 26.16 23.30 4.67
C PRO A 650 25.80 23.65 3.21
N ALA A 651 24.74 24.43 3.02
CA ALA A 651 24.40 24.94 1.69
C ALA A 651 25.48 25.92 1.19
N ALA A 652 25.72 25.96 -0.13
CA ALA A 652 26.67 26.88 -0.73
C ALA A 652 26.28 28.33 -0.42
N GLY A 653 27.15 29.08 0.27
CA GLY A 653 26.89 30.47 0.68
C GLY A 653 26.09 30.65 1.98
N ALA A 654 25.69 29.56 2.65
CA ALA A 654 25.08 29.61 3.99
C ALA A 654 26.13 29.54 5.11
N ALA A 655 25.69 29.73 6.36
CA ALA A 655 26.54 29.50 7.53
C ALA A 655 27.17 28.08 7.45
N PRO A 656 28.43 27.89 7.88
CA PRO A 656 29.22 26.69 7.61
C PRO A 656 28.84 25.49 8.49
N ARG A 657 27.55 25.26 8.71
CA ARG A 657 27.05 24.24 9.65
C ARG A 657 26.26 23.14 8.95
N PRO A 658 26.58 21.87 9.21
CA PRO A 658 25.75 20.78 8.74
C PRO A 658 24.42 20.76 9.51
N MET A 659 23.41 20.17 8.90
CA MET A 659 22.16 19.80 9.56
C MET A 659 22.15 18.29 9.71
N TYR A 660 21.81 17.83 10.91
CA TYR A 660 21.83 16.41 11.24
C TYR A 660 20.41 15.85 11.20
N HIS A 661 20.25 14.71 10.55
CA HIS A 661 18.95 14.07 10.38
C HIS A 661 18.95 12.71 11.06
N TRP A 662 17.82 12.38 11.71
CA TRP A 662 17.55 11.05 12.21
C TRP A 662 16.20 10.53 11.74
N VAL A 663 16.17 9.28 11.30
CA VAL A 663 14.95 8.46 11.26
C VAL A 663 14.89 7.73 12.60
N ASN A 664 13.74 7.76 13.27
CA ASN A 664 13.54 7.20 14.61
C ASN A 664 12.17 6.51 14.71
N GLY A 665 11.82 5.71 13.71
CA GLY A 665 10.55 4.98 13.65
C GLY A 665 10.62 3.53 14.09
N GLY A 666 11.75 3.06 14.60
CA GLY A 666 11.88 1.72 15.17
C GLY A 666 11.15 1.52 16.52
N GLY A 667 10.19 2.36 16.93
CA GLY A 667 9.68 2.38 18.31
C GLY A 667 8.63 1.35 18.67
N GLY A 668 8.09 0.60 17.70
CA GLY A 668 7.19 -0.50 18.01
C GLY A 668 6.58 -1.21 16.81
N ALA A 669 6.36 -0.51 15.70
CA ALA A 669 5.89 -1.12 14.47
C ALA A 669 6.86 -2.20 13.96
N TYR A 670 6.33 -3.08 13.11
CA TYR A 670 7.15 -4.05 12.38
C TYR A 670 8.26 -3.32 11.61
N LEU A 671 9.48 -3.86 11.62
CA LEU A 671 10.61 -3.15 11.01
C LEU A 671 10.57 -3.25 9.49
N SER A 672 10.87 -2.14 8.79
CA SER A 672 11.13 -2.20 7.36
C SER A 672 12.54 -2.78 7.14
N PHE A 673 12.62 -4.08 6.89
CA PHE A 673 13.89 -4.72 6.54
C PHE A 673 14.42 -4.29 5.16
N GLY A 674 13.61 -3.56 4.37
CA GLY A 674 14.00 -3.03 3.07
C GLY A 674 15.29 -2.22 3.12
N THR A 675 15.38 -1.25 4.02
CA THR A 675 16.55 -0.42 4.27
C THR A 675 17.82 -1.25 4.47
N ALA A 676 17.80 -2.17 5.44
CA ALA A 676 18.97 -2.95 5.80
C ALA A 676 19.39 -3.94 4.68
N LEU A 677 18.42 -4.49 3.95
CA LEU A 677 18.66 -5.48 2.90
C LEU A 677 19.13 -4.85 1.57
N ALA A 678 18.76 -3.61 1.28
CA ALA A 678 19.05 -2.94 0.01
C ALA A 678 19.49 -1.49 0.16
N TRP A 679 20.38 -1.23 1.11
CA TRP A 679 21.06 0.07 1.21
C TRP A 679 21.75 0.46 -0.11
N PRO A 680 21.57 1.69 -0.62
CA PRO A 680 22.09 2.08 -1.92
C PRO A 680 23.63 2.19 -1.94
N ASP A 681 24.23 1.85 -3.08
CA ASP A 681 25.69 2.00 -3.28
C ASP A 681 26.16 3.46 -3.19
N THR A 682 25.28 4.39 -3.55
CA THR A 682 25.50 5.84 -3.46
C THR A 682 24.41 6.50 -2.61
N PRO A 683 24.57 6.54 -1.28
CA PRO A 683 23.62 7.19 -0.39
C PRO A 683 23.56 8.71 -0.62
N ALA A 684 22.44 9.32 -0.23
CA ALA A 684 22.18 10.75 -0.41
C ALA A 684 23.19 11.65 0.32
N THR A 685 23.75 11.19 1.44
CA THR A 685 24.81 11.87 2.19
C THR A 685 26.09 11.02 2.25
N ARG A 686 27.22 11.66 2.50
CA ARG A 686 28.51 10.97 2.69
C ARG A 686 28.60 10.28 4.03
N GLU A 687 28.12 10.93 5.07
CA GLU A 687 28.09 10.41 6.44
C GLU A 687 26.67 9.92 6.73
N TRP A 688 26.57 8.63 7.04
CA TRP A 688 25.31 7.95 7.31
C TRP A 688 25.50 6.75 8.24
N ALA A 689 24.44 6.35 8.95
CA ALA A 689 24.35 5.07 9.64
C ALA A 689 22.90 4.58 9.69
N HIS A 690 22.72 3.27 9.81
CA HIS A 690 21.41 2.66 10.07
C HIS A 690 21.51 1.47 11.04
N TYR A 691 20.40 1.18 11.70
CA TYR A 691 20.17 0.06 12.60
C TYR A 691 18.81 -0.56 12.29
N PRO A 692 18.70 -1.90 12.16
CA PRO A 692 19.75 -2.91 12.34
C PRO A 692 20.74 -3.05 11.16
N ARG A 693 21.81 -3.82 11.36
CA ARG A 693 22.76 -4.17 10.29
C ARG A 693 22.14 -5.18 9.33
N ARG A 694 22.59 -5.15 8.08
CA ARG A 694 22.19 -6.14 7.07
C ARG A 694 22.39 -7.58 7.53
N GLN A 695 23.52 -7.88 8.19
CA GLN A 695 23.83 -9.23 8.63
C GLN A 695 22.87 -9.72 9.71
N ASP A 696 22.55 -8.88 10.70
CA ASP A 696 21.65 -9.28 11.80
C ASP A 696 20.24 -9.56 11.28
N VAL A 697 19.77 -8.75 10.32
CA VAL A 697 18.50 -8.98 9.62
C VAL A 697 18.55 -10.27 8.80
N ALA A 698 19.61 -10.50 8.03
CA ALA A 698 19.77 -11.71 7.23
C ALA A 698 19.80 -12.97 8.11
N ASP A 699 20.47 -12.93 9.26
CA ASP A 699 20.56 -14.03 10.21
C ASP A 699 19.19 -14.32 10.85
N LYS A 700 18.45 -13.26 11.23
CA LYS A 700 17.05 -13.40 11.69
C LYS A 700 16.20 -14.09 10.64
N ILE A 701 16.23 -13.59 9.40
CA ILE A 701 15.43 -14.15 8.30
C ILE A 701 15.82 -15.61 8.05
N GLU A 702 17.12 -15.94 8.00
CA GLU A 702 17.58 -17.31 7.78
C GLU A 702 17.09 -18.27 8.89
N ALA A 703 17.03 -17.80 10.14
CA ALA A 703 16.56 -18.57 11.28
C ALA A 703 15.05 -18.76 11.32
N SER A 704 14.26 -17.73 10.95
CA SER A 704 12.79 -17.77 11.01
C SER A 704 12.12 -18.23 9.71
N THR A 705 12.85 -18.30 8.59
CA THR A 705 12.26 -18.59 7.28
C THR A 705 12.00 -20.09 7.05
N PRO A 706 10.74 -20.53 6.91
CA PRO A 706 10.41 -21.92 6.60
C PRO A 706 10.89 -22.33 5.19
N TRP A 707 11.10 -23.63 4.97
CA TRP A 707 11.72 -24.16 3.74
C TRP A 707 11.02 -23.71 2.45
N TRP A 708 9.69 -23.55 2.46
CA TRP A 708 8.91 -23.14 1.28
C TRP A 708 9.09 -21.65 0.92
N ARG A 709 9.57 -20.81 1.85
CA ARG A 709 9.91 -19.39 1.61
C ARG A 709 11.37 -19.20 1.19
N ARG A 710 12.22 -20.22 1.38
CA ARG A 710 13.66 -20.14 1.03
C ARG A 710 13.94 -19.76 -0.43
N PRO A 711 13.15 -20.16 -1.44
CA PRO A 711 13.34 -19.66 -2.80
C PRO A 711 13.16 -18.15 -2.92
N ALA A 712 12.18 -17.57 -2.21
CA ALA A 712 12.00 -16.12 -2.17
C ALA A 712 13.15 -15.45 -1.40
N TRP A 713 13.62 -16.05 -0.31
CA TRP A 713 14.76 -15.50 0.44
C TRP A 713 16.05 -15.50 -0.38
N TRP A 714 16.34 -16.62 -1.06
CA TRP A 714 17.45 -16.71 -2.03
C TRP A 714 17.36 -15.60 -3.08
N TRP A 715 16.16 -15.38 -3.63
CA TRP A 715 15.91 -14.33 -4.60
C TRP A 715 16.17 -12.91 -4.04
N THR A 716 15.72 -12.60 -2.83
CA THR A 716 16.00 -11.31 -2.17
C THR A 716 17.49 -11.14 -1.88
N ARG A 717 18.11 -12.14 -1.26
CA ARG A 717 19.49 -12.08 -0.78
C ARG A 717 20.51 -12.03 -1.92
N ASP A 718 20.36 -12.92 -2.90
CA ASP A 718 21.39 -13.17 -3.91
C ASP A 718 21.15 -12.45 -5.23
N LEU A 719 19.90 -12.06 -5.53
CA LEU A 719 19.54 -11.34 -6.76
C LEU A 719 18.95 -9.94 -6.49
N GLY A 720 18.98 -9.48 -5.24
CA GLY A 720 18.49 -8.15 -4.87
C GLY A 720 16.98 -7.94 -5.12
N ALA A 721 16.19 -9.02 -5.08
CA ALA A 721 14.74 -9.02 -5.34
C ALA A 721 14.32 -8.61 -6.78
N TRP A 722 15.25 -8.49 -7.72
CA TRP A 722 14.94 -8.01 -9.08
C TRP A 722 13.87 -8.88 -9.78
N PRO A 723 12.84 -8.31 -10.43
CA PRO A 723 12.67 -6.89 -10.77
C PRO A 723 11.93 -6.03 -9.72
N PHE A 724 11.57 -6.61 -8.57
CA PHE A 724 10.91 -5.91 -7.47
C PHE A 724 11.93 -5.19 -6.58
N SER A 725 11.47 -4.29 -5.72
CA SER A 725 12.33 -3.75 -4.66
C SER A 725 12.52 -4.77 -3.54
N ALA A 726 13.68 -4.72 -2.86
CA ALA A 726 13.91 -5.55 -1.69
C ALA A 726 12.94 -5.20 -0.55
N GLU A 727 12.55 -3.93 -0.43
CA GLU A 727 11.55 -3.48 0.54
C GLU A 727 10.21 -4.20 0.33
N TRP A 728 9.70 -4.22 -0.90
CA TRP A 728 8.46 -4.90 -1.23
C TRP A 728 8.54 -6.41 -0.93
N LEU A 729 9.65 -7.05 -1.28
CA LEU A 729 9.82 -8.49 -1.06
C LEU A 729 10.16 -8.82 0.41
N SER A 730 10.69 -7.86 1.18
CA SER A 730 11.09 -8.05 2.58
C SER A 730 9.90 -8.35 3.49
N ALA A 731 8.72 -7.83 3.17
CA ALA A 731 7.47 -8.12 3.86
C ALA A 731 7.08 -9.62 3.84
N LEU A 732 7.67 -10.44 2.95
CA LEU A 732 7.51 -11.90 3.00
C LEU A 732 8.32 -12.57 4.12
N PHE A 733 9.25 -11.86 4.74
CA PHE A 733 10.12 -12.37 5.80
C PHE A 733 9.91 -11.64 7.12
N ASP A 734 8.96 -10.71 7.15
CA ASP A 734 8.56 -10.08 8.37
C ASP A 734 7.92 -11.11 9.30
N SER A 735 8.45 -11.19 10.51
CA SER A 735 8.04 -12.14 11.53
C SER A 735 8.15 -11.44 12.87
N ASN A 736 7.05 -11.45 13.62
CA ASN A 736 7.00 -10.95 14.99
C ASN A 736 7.61 -11.96 15.99
N GLU A 737 8.84 -12.37 15.70
CA GLU A 737 9.64 -13.30 16.49
C GLU A 737 11.00 -12.69 16.79
N ALA A 738 11.58 -13.04 17.93
CA ALA A 738 12.90 -12.59 18.34
C ALA A 738 13.99 -13.15 17.39
N PRO A 739 15.12 -12.43 17.18
CA PRO A 739 15.49 -11.16 17.83
C PRO A 739 14.68 -9.96 17.32
N PHE A 740 14.49 -8.99 18.21
CA PHE A 740 13.84 -7.71 17.95
C PHE A 740 14.88 -6.61 17.79
N PHE A 741 14.64 -5.65 16.90
CA PHE A 741 15.54 -4.52 16.66
C PHE A 741 14.83 -3.17 16.80
N GLN A 742 13.79 -3.13 17.64
CA GLN A 742 13.14 -1.87 17.98
C GLN A 742 14.10 -0.96 18.76
N SER A 743 13.96 0.35 18.56
CA SER A 743 14.81 1.39 19.11
C SER A 743 14.08 2.71 19.35
N PHE A 744 14.66 3.55 20.20
CA PHE A 744 14.25 4.93 20.42
C PHE A 744 15.46 5.80 20.77
N VAL A 745 15.26 7.10 20.93
CA VAL A 745 16.35 8.04 21.21
C VAL A 745 16.10 8.83 22.50
N GLU A 746 17.13 8.89 23.35
CA GLU A 746 17.23 9.89 24.42
C GLU A 746 18.00 11.10 23.87
N VAL A 747 17.47 12.30 24.08
CA VAL A 747 18.11 13.56 23.70
C VAL A 747 18.51 14.28 24.96
N ARG A 748 19.81 14.53 25.14
CA ARG A 748 20.35 15.35 26.22
C ARG A 748 20.70 16.72 25.72
N VAL A 749 19.99 17.72 26.21
CA VAL A 749 20.24 19.13 25.93
C VAL A 749 21.19 19.63 27.01
N GLU A 750 22.42 19.96 26.63
CA GLU A 750 23.49 20.34 27.56
C GLU A 750 24.01 21.76 27.22
N PRO A 751 23.25 22.84 27.49
CA PRO A 751 23.73 24.20 27.29
C PRO A 751 25.03 24.47 28.07
N SER A 752 25.20 23.84 29.24
CA SER A 752 26.41 23.95 30.07
C SER A 752 27.69 23.53 29.33
N ALA A 753 27.56 22.54 28.44
CA ALA A 753 28.64 22.01 27.61
C ALA A 753 28.54 22.46 26.14
N ARG A 754 27.60 23.37 25.82
CA ARG A 754 27.29 23.86 24.47
C ARG A 754 27.14 22.73 23.45
N ARG A 755 26.32 21.73 23.78
CA ARG A 755 26.03 20.62 22.86
C ARG A 755 24.68 19.97 23.13
N VAL A 756 24.21 19.22 22.15
CA VAL A 756 23.13 18.24 22.29
C VAL A 756 23.71 16.85 22.04
N ARG A 757 23.41 15.89 22.91
CA ARG A 757 23.76 14.49 22.70
C ARG A 757 22.53 13.70 22.29
N VAL A 758 22.67 12.93 21.22
CA VAL A 758 21.64 12.04 20.71
C VAL A 758 22.06 10.61 21.01
N LEU A 759 21.27 9.96 21.83
CA LEU A 759 21.64 8.77 22.58
C LEU A 759 20.65 7.64 22.23
N PRO A 760 20.93 6.74 21.27
CA PRO A 760 20.00 5.69 20.88
C PRO A 760 19.94 4.52 21.89
N TRP A 761 18.75 3.98 22.07
CA TRP A 761 18.41 2.84 22.91
C TRP A 761 17.73 1.77 22.06
N GLY A 762 17.95 0.51 22.39
CA GLY A 762 17.26 -0.64 21.81
C GLY A 762 16.77 -1.60 22.87
N VAL A 763 16.43 -2.81 22.44
CA VAL A 763 15.85 -3.88 23.28
C VAL A 763 16.73 -4.26 24.48
N HIS A 764 18.06 -4.14 24.35
CA HIS A 764 19.02 -4.53 25.38
C HIS A 764 19.70 -3.33 26.06
N GLY A 765 19.08 -2.16 26.03
CA GLY A 765 19.62 -0.92 26.60
C GLY A 765 20.26 -0.01 25.55
N ARG A 766 21.32 0.72 25.92
CA ARG A 766 22.05 1.64 25.00
C ARG A 766 22.57 0.88 23.77
N LEU A 767 22.25 1.35 22.56
CA LEU A 767 22.83 0.79 21.33
C LEU A 767 24.33 1.10 21.27
N ARG A 768 25.09 0.19 20.64
CA ARG A 768 26.55 0.23 20.51
C ARG A 768 26.95 0.43 19.05
N TRP A 769 28.16 0.93 18.82
CA TRP A 769 28.66 1.09 17.44
C TRP A 769 28.77 -0.24 16.68
N SER A 770 28.88 -1.37 17.39
CA SER A 770 28.81 -2.73 16.84
C SER A 770 27.47 -3.06 16.20
N ASP A 771 26.41 -2.40 16.64
CA ASP A 771 25.03 -2.66 16.24
C ASP A 771 24.67 -1.88 14.97
N LEU A 772 25.48 -0.89 14.57
CA LEU A 772 25.24 -0.05 13.39
C LEU A 772 25.96 -0.57 12.15
N GLN A 773 25.34 -0.33 11.01
CA GLN A 773 26.03 -0.27 9.73
C GLN A 773 26.19 1.22 9.37
N ALA A 774 27.40 1.64 9.02
CA ALA A 774 27.71 3.07 8.88
C ALA A 774 28.76 3.35 7.81
N SER A 775 28.78 4.59 7.33
CA SER A 775 29.82 5.12 6.45
C SER A 775 31.20 5.08 7.13
N PRO A 776 32.29 4.84 6.37
CA PRO A 776 33.65 4.86 6.92
C PRO A 776 33.98 6.18 7.62
N GLY A 777 34.57 6.08 8.81
CA GLY A 777 35.01 7.26 9.58
C GLY A 777 33.94 7.94 10.43
N LEU A 778 32.68 7.49 10.40
CA LEU A 778 31.62 8.08 11.22
C LEU A 778 31.85 7.86 12.73
N ARG A 779 32.29 6.66 13.12
CA ARG A 779 32.62 6.38 14.52
C ARG A 779 33.83 7.24 14.93
N PRO A 780 33.76 8.00 16.04
CA PRO A 780 34.88 8.84 16.48
C PRO A 780 36.17 8.05 16.70
N ALA A 781 37.31 8.65 16.35
CA ALA A 781 38.62 8.04 16.52
C ALA A 781 38.89 7.74 18.01
N GLY A 782 39.37 6.53 18.31
CA GLY A 782 39.65 6.08 19.68
C GLY A 782 38.44 5.52 20.45
N VAL A 783 37.22 5.59 19.89
CA VAL A 783 36.04 4.96 20.49
C VAL A 783 35.98 3.48 20.07
N ALA A 784 35.83 2.59 21.06
CA ALA A 784 35.73 1.15 20.83
C ALA A 784 34.45 0.77 20.05
N THR A 785 34.50 -0.31 19.27
CA THR A 785 33.33 -0.82 18.53
C THR A 785 32.15 -1.13 19.45
N ASP A 786 32.40 -1.70 20.62
CA ASP A 786 31.33 -2.05 21.56
C ASP A 786 30.96 -0.89 22.49
N ALA A 787 31.52 0.31 22.31
CA ALA A 787 31.12 1.45 23.12
C ALA A 787 29.68 1.87 22.79
N PRO A 788 28.89 2.36 23.77
CA PRO A 788 27.61 2.98 23.51
C PRO A 788 27.74 4.12 22.49
N ILE A 789 26.72 4.25 21.63
CA ILE A 789 26.67 5.35 20.66
C ILE A 789 26.37 6.65 21.39
N GLU A 790 27.15 7.68 21.09
CA GLU A 790 26.87 9.05 21.49
C GLU A 790 27.13 9.98 20.30
N TRP A 791 26.07 10.45 19.65
CA TRP A 791 26.20 11.48 18.62
C TRP A 791 26.21 12.85 19.28
N LEU A 792 27.21 13.67 18.92
CA LEU A 792 27.42 14.99 19.50
C LEU A 792 27.09 16.06 18.45
N VAL A 793 26.10 16.90 18.74
CA VAL A 793 25.75 18.05 17.91
C VAL A 793 26.16 19.33 18.66
N PRO A 794 27.17 20.07 18.19
CA PRO A 794 27.64 21.28 18.87
C PRO A 794 26.61 22.41 18.79
N TRP A 795 26.61 23.28 19.79
CA TRP A 795 25.78 24.47 19.78
C TRP A 795 26.16 25.42 18.64
N PRO A 796 25.21 26.19 18.09
CA PRO A 796 25.52 27.36 17.31
C PRO A 796 26.44 28.32 18.09
N ASP A 797 27.73 28.43 17.75
CA ASP A 797 28.53 29.58 18.20
C ASP A 797 27.80 30.86 17.78
N GLY A 798 27.51 31.73 18.75
CA GLY A 798 27.06 33.09 18.44
C GLY A 798 28.16 33.83 17.66
N PRO A 799 27.87 35.01 17.07
CA PRO A 799 28.95 35.88 16.62
C PRO A 799 29.91 36.08 17.80
N ALA A 800 31.20 35.82 17.56
CA ALA A 800 32.23 35.89 18.57
C ALA A 800 32.07 37.19 19.38
N ALA A 801 31.60 37.09 20.62
CA ALA A 801 31.83 38.15 21.59
C ALA A 801 33.35 38.25 21.67
N ALA A 802 33.88 39.38 21.22
CA ALA A 802 35.30 39.67 21.23
C ALA A 802 35.85 39.27 22.61
N ARG A 803 36.79 38.31 22.62
CA ARG A 803 37.59 38.08 23.81
C ARG A 803 38.17 39.45 24.20
N PRO A 804 38.06 39.89 25.46
CA PRO A 804 38.80 41.05 25.90
C PRO A 804 40.27 40.74 25.65
N THR A 805 40.91 41.50 24.77
CA THR A 805 42.35 41.48 24.64
C THR A 805 42.90 42.04 25.94
N ASP A 806 43.41 41.17 26.81
CA ASP A 806 44.27 41.56 27.93
C ASP A 806 45.56 42.15 27.35
N THR A 807 45.57 43.47 27.16
CA THR A 807 46.80 44.24 27.02
C THR A 807 47.35 44.54 28.41
N HIS A 808 47.99 43.54 29.01
CA HIS A 808 48.96 43.83 30.07
C HIS A 808 50.18 44.49 29.42
N GLY A 809 50.26 45.82 29.57
CA GLY A 809 51.49 46.56 29.35
C GLY A 809 52.52 46.17 30.42
N SER A 810 53.63 45.58 30.00
CA SER A 810 54.87 45.57 30.78
C SER A 810 55.74 46.74 30.31
N GLY A 811 55.72 47.82 31.08
CA GLY A 811 56.80 48.79 31.07
C GLY A 811 57.96 48.28 31.91
N SER A 812 59.12 48.10 31.27
CA SER A 812 60.48 48.44 31.74
C SER A 812 61.48 47.78 30.81
#